data_AF-A0A6N2MZI5-F1
#
_entry.id   AF-A0A6N2MZI5-F1
#
_cell.length_a   1.000
_cell.length_b   1.000
_cell.length_c   1.000
_cell.angle_alpha   90.00
_cell.angle_beta   90.00
_cell.angle_gamma   90.00
#
_symmetry.space_group_name_H-M   'P 1'
#
loop_
_entity.id
_entity.type
_entity.pdbx_description
1 polymer ?
#
loop_
_entity_poly.entity_id
_entity_poly.type
_entity_poly.pdbx_seq_one_letter_code
_entity_poly.pdbx_strand_id
1 'polypeptide(L)'
;MTTSLTFASITPHLKSHHHHNIIFSPNYSGKLNRTRCNGERPTSNSSSSKRESESENALLKVAWYSSELLGIAASFFRSPSNSSTEASEKDIKLGKDVSGAIDRAVVVETIKEDFQKSYFVTGSLSLEAYEENCEFADPAGSFEGLQRFKRNCTNFGLLIEKSNMKLTKWEDFEDKGIGHWRFSCVMSFPWKPILSATGYTEYYFDEQSGRVCRHVEHWNVPKMALLKQLLKPSQGFMILMYIFETYLDLRQHAALKRPTLPKTLKGVISQEKFEKSRAYSLDKSYFNFVHEFVTILLDSAILFYGILPLFWKKSGSFLVLVGLNEENEIFHTLAFLAGVMIWSQITDLPFSLYSTFVIEARHGFNKQTTWMFFRDLFKGICLAILLGPPIVSAIILIVQKGGPYLAIYLWAFMFVLSLVMMTLYPVLIAPLFNKFTPLPEGELREKIEKLASFLHFPLKKLFVVDGSTRSSHSNAYMYGFFKNKRIVLYDTLIQQCKNDEEIVAVIAHELGHWKLNHTMYSFIAVQILTFLQFGGYTLVRNSTDLFRSFGFDTQPVLIGLIIFQHSVIPLQHLVSFGLNLVSRAFEFQADAFAKKLGYGSALRAGLVKLQEINLSSMNTDPWYSAYHYSHPPLVERLAAIGEPDKKAD
;
A
#
# COMPACT_ATOMS: atom_id res chain seq x y z
N MET A 1 6.38 13.34 -7.99
CA MET A 1 6.99 13.36 -9.34
C MET A 1 7.35 11.98 -9.87
N THR A 2 7.78 11.04 -9.03
CA THR A 2 7.74 9.60 -9.36
C THR A 2 6.31 9.08 -9.60
N THR A 3 5.30 9.81 -9.12
CA THR A 3 3.85 9.60 -9.34
C THR A 3 3.33 9.89 -10.74
N SER A 4 4.15 10.41 -11.68
CA SER A 4 3.69 10.65 -13.07
C SER A 4 3.78 9.42 -13.97
N LEU A 5 4.25 8.28 -13.44
CA LEU A 5 4.33 6.98 -14.14
C LEU A 5 3.92 5.80 -13.23
N THR A 6 3.10 6.06 -12.21
CA THR A 6 2.16 5.03 -11.76
C THR A 6 1.10 4.83 -12.84
N PHE A 7 0.55 3.62 -12.93
CA PHE A 7 -0.53 3.24 -13.86
C PHE A 7 -1.90 3.86 -13.51
N ALA A 8 -1.89 5.07 -12.91
CA ALA A 8 -3.02 5.79 -12.32
C ALA A 8 -4.06 6.33 -13.33
N SER A 9 -4.06 5.81 -14.56
CA SER A 9 -5.12 6.00 -15.56
C SER A 9 -6.10 4.83 -15.58
N ILE A 10 -5.81 3.72 -14.87
CA ILE A 10 -6.61 2.47 -14.84
C ILE A 10 -6.87 1.98 -13.39
N THR A 11 -6.46 2.74 -12.38
CA THR A 11 -6.86 2.56 -10.98
C THR A 11 -7.51 3.84 -10.47
N PRO A 12 -8.48 3.76 -9.55
CA PRO A 12 -9.26 4.91 -9.08
C PRO A 12 -8.41 6.00 -8.42
N HIS A 13 -8.99 7.20 -8.40
CA HIS A 13 -8.40 8.45 -7.91
C HIS A 13 -7.86 8.36 -6.48
N LEU A 14 -6.55 8.11 -6.35
CA LEU A 14 -5.81 8.43 -5.13
C LEU A 14 -5.79 9.96 -4.93
N LYS A 15 -6.77 10.45 -4.16
CA LYS A 15 -6.89 11.86 -3.78
C LYS A 15 -5.66 12.33 -3.01
N SER A 16 -4.86 13.18 -3.68
CA SER A 16 -3.79 13.95 -3.05
C SER A 16 -3.79 15.38 -3.58
N HIS A 17 -4.68 16.20 -3.03
CA HIS A 17 -4.52 17.65 -3.08
C HIS A 17 -3.49 18.07 -2.03
N HIS A 18 -2.21 17.79 -2.30
CA HIS A 18 -1.01 18.54 -1.89
C HIS A 18 0.22 17.77 -2.37
N HIS A 19 0.87 18.24 -3.44
CA HIS A 19 2.08 17.61 -3.97
C HIS A 19 3.31 17.93 -3.10
N HIS A 20 3.73 17.02 -2.21
CA HIS A 20 5.16 16.77 -1.96
C HIS A 20 5.41 15.29 -1.62
N ASN A 21 6.63 14.81 -1.89
CA ASN A 21 6.98 13.39 -1.79
C ASN A 21 7.53 13.08 -0.38
N ILE A 22 7.42 11.82 0.04
CA ILE A 22 7.24 11.39 1.43
C ILE A 22 8.38 10.37 1.80
N ILE A 23 8.66 10.04 3.09
CA ILE A 23 9.41 8.84 3.64
C ILE A 23 10.97 8.69 3.53
N PHE A 24 11.74 7.79 4.22
CA PHE A 24 11.57 6.77 5.33
C PHE A 24 12.92 6.49 6.08
N SER A 25 12.92 6.19 7.40
CA SER A 25 13.80 5.20 8.09
C SER A 25 13.47 5.06 9.61
N PRO A 26 13.72 3.92 10.30
CA PRO A 26 13.74 3.83 11.76
C PRO A 26 15.15 4.04 12.36
N ASN A 27 15.25 4.69 13.52
CA ASN A 27 15.95 4.12 14.70
C ASN A 27 15.74 4.96 15.96
N TYR A 28 15.41 4.26 17.05
CA TYR A 28 15.31 4.81 18.41
C TYR A 28 16.71 5.02 19.03
N SER A 29 16.86 6.06 19.86
CA SER A 29 17.98 6.17 20.81
C SER A 29 17.48 6.13 22.26
N GLY A 30 17.15 4.93 22.74
CA GLY A 30 16.91 4.67 24.16
C GLY A 30 18.23 4.36 24.88
N LYS A 31 18.51 5.03 26.01
CA LYS A 31 19.67 4.71 26.86
C LYS A 31 19.47 3.34 27.50
N LEU A 32 20.46 2.45 27.39
CA LEU A 32 20.51 1.17 28.10
C LEU A 32 21.87 1.00 28.79
N ASN A 33 21.84 0.44 30.00
CA ASN A 33 23.01 0.37 30.88
C ASN A 33 24.04 -0.68 30.44
N ARG A 34 25.29 -0.39 30.77
CA ARG A 34 26.49 -1.13 30.34
C ARG A 34 26.70 -2.40 31.17
N THR A 35 26.29 -3.57 30.66
CA THR A 35 26.74 -4.87 31.17
C THR A 35 28.05 -5.28 30.51
N ARG A 36 28.97 -5.86 31.29
CA ARG A 36 30.32 -6.26 30.88
C ARG A 36 30.42 -7.77 31.00
N CYS A 37 30.61 -8.46 29.87
CA CYS A 37 30.92 -9.90 29.85
C CYS A 37 32.38 -10.08 29.41
N ASN A 38 33.17 -10.79 30.23
CA ASN A 38 34.47 -11.32 29.80
C ASN A 38 34.23 -12.45 28.80
N GLY A 39 35.05 -12.52 27.75
CA GLY A 39 35.10 -13.64 26.84
C GLY A 39 36.41 -14.40 26.98
N GLU A 40 36.36 -15.65 27.43
CA GLU A 40 37.42 -16.62 27.17
C GLU A 40 37.22 -17.21 25.77
N ARG A 41 38.33 -17.51 25.07
CA ARG A 41 38.29 -18.16 23.75
C ARG A 41 38.54 -19.66 23.90
N PRO A 42 37.80 -20.48 23.16
CA PRO A 42 38.34 -21.68 22.53
C PRO A 42 38.62 -21.47 21.03
N THR A 43 39.34 -22.42 20.46
CA THR A 43 39.99 -22.35 19.14
C THR A 43 39.11 -22.82 17.97
N SER A 44 39.62 -22.57 16.76
CA SER A 44 39.05 -22.87 15.44
C SER A 44 38.69 -24.35 15.20
N ASN A 45 37.55 -24.60 14.55
CA ASN A 45 37.53 -25.19 13.19
C ASN A 45 36.13 -25.18 12.51
N SER A 46 36.17 -25.10 11.17
CA SER A 46 35.14 -25.37 10.13
C SER A 46 33.65 -25.56 10.49
N SER A 47 32.77 -24.72 9.93
CA SER A 47 31.55 -25.14 9.17
C SER A 47 30.76 -23.93 8.63
N SER A 48 30.88 -23.65 7.32
CA SER A 48 30.18 -22.53 6.67
C SER A 48 28.72 -22.81 6.29
N SER A 49 28.19 -24.01 6.53
CA SER A 49 26.82 -24.42 6.15
C SER A 49 25.74 -24.20 7.21
N LYS A 50 26.08 -23.83 8.46
CA LYS A 50 25.10 -23.71 9.56
C LYS A 50 24.31 -22.40 9.61
N ARG A 51 24.79 -21.31 8.99
CA ARG A 51 24.15 -19.98 9.15
C ARG A 51 22.91 -19.75 8.28
N GLU A 52 22.77 -20.43 7.14
CA GLU A 52 21.59 -20.27 6.29
C GLU A 52 20.37 -20.97 6.92
N SER A 53 20.53 -22.22 7.41
CA SER A 53 19.42 -22.99 8.00
C SER A 53 18.92 -22.45 9.34
N GLU A 54 19.73 -21.73 10.13
CA GLU A 54 19.25 -21.03 11.33
C GLU A 54 18.30 -19.87 10.98
N SER A 55 18.56 -19.15 9.87
CA SER A 55 17.75 -18.00 9.47
C SER A 55 16.37 -18.39 8.93
N GLU A 56 16.29 -19.46 8.15
CA GLU A 56 15.00 -20.03 7.70
C GLU A 56 14.21 -20.60 8.89
N ASN A 57 14.87 -21.29 9.83
CA ASN A 57 14.23 -21.78 11.05
C ASN A 57 13.66 -20.66 11.93
N ALA A 58 14.31 -19.50 12.00
CA ALA A 58 13.79 -18.35 12.73
C ALA A 58 12.52 -17.79 12.08
N LEU A 59 12.52 -17.60 10.75
CA LEU A 59 11.33 -17.16 9.99
C LEU A 59 10.18 -18.17 10.08
N LEU A 60 10.48 -19.47 10.05
CA LEU A 60 9.48 -20.53 10.20
C LEU A 60 8.84 -20.54 11.60
N LYS A 61 9.64 -20.40 12.66
CA LYS A 61 9.10 -20.26 14.02
C LYS A 61 8.22 -19.03 14.17
N VAL A 62 8.61 -17.88 13.61
CA VAL A 62 7.78 -16.66 13.65
C VAL A 62 6.47 -16.85 12.89
N ALA A 63 6.49 -17.45 11.70
CA ALA A 63 5.29 -17.75 10.92
C ALA A 63 4.33 -18.69 11.68
N TRP A 64 4.88 -19.71 12.35
CA TRP A 64 4.12 -20.67 13.15
C TRP A 64 3.52 -20.05 14.41
N TYR A 65 4.28 -19.28 15.21
CA TYR A 65 3.72 -18.55 16.35
C TYR A 65 2.68 -17.50 15.95
N SER A 66 2.78 -16.92 14.74
CA SER A 66 1.74 -16.03 14.22
C SER A 66 0.45 -16.75 13.80
N SER A 67 0.48 -18.05 13.51
CA SER A 67 -0.75 -18.84 13.30
C SER A 67 -1.44 -19.21 14.62
N GLU A 68 -0.68 -19.52 15.68
CA GLU A 68 -1.23 -19.67 17.04
C GLU A 68 -1.91 -18.36 17.51
N LEU A 69 -1.26 -17.21 17.29
CA LEU A 69 -1.82 -15.88 17.58
C LEU A 69 -3.09 -15.57 16.77
N LEU A 70 -3.18 -16.01 15.50
CA LEU A 70 -4.39 -15.87 14.69
C LEU A 70 -5.54 -16.74 15.20
N GLY A 71 -5.27 -17.97 15.64
CA GLY A 71 -6.26 -18.84 16.29
C GLY A 71 -6.78 -18.24 17.61
N ILE A 72 -5.87 -17.67 18.41
CA ILE A 72 -6.23 -16.93 19.64
C ILE A 72 -7.07 -15.70 19.29
N ALA A 73 -6.67 -14.90 18.30
CA ALA A 73 -7.43 -13.72 17.87
C ALA A 73 -8.84 -14.06 17.37
N ALA A 74 -9.00 -15.16 16.63
CA ALA A 74 -10.31 -15.64 16.17
C ALA A 74 -11.27 -15.97 17.32
N SER A 75 -10.74 -16.51 18.44
CA SER A 75 -11.55 -16.82 19.63
C SER A 75 -12.18 -15.59 20.31
N PHE A 76 -11.61 -14.39 20.11
CA PHE A 76 -12.15 -13.13 20.64
C PHE A 76 -13.35 -12.57 19.84
N PHE A 77 -13.60 -13.04 18.61
CA PHE A 77 -14.70 -12.55 17.75
C PHE A 77 -16.03 -13.30 17.95
N ARG A 78 -16.16 -14.06 19.04
CA ARG A 78 -17.35 -14.85 19.36
C ARG A 78 -18.60 -13.98 19.62
N SER A 79 -19.70 -14.30 18.95
CA SER A 79 -21.06 -14.05 19.49
C SER A 79 -21.63 -15.33 20.12
N PRO A 80 -22.40 -15.25 21.22
CA PRO A 80 -22.88 -16.44 21.94
C PRO A 80 -24.24 -16.95 21.43
N SER A 81 -24.23 -17.87 20.46
CA SER A 81 -25.36 -18.75 20.08
C SER A 81 -24.90 -19.78 19.04
N ASN A 82 -25.27 -21.07 19.03
CA ASN A 82 -26.01 -21.88 20.00
C ASN A 82 -25.29 -23.22 20.17
N SER A 83 -25.28 -23.76 21.39
CA SER A 83 -24.83 -25.12 21.68
C SER A 83 -25.90 -26.15 21.29
N SER A 84 -25.81 -26.74 20.09
CA SER A 84 -26.56 -27.97 19.74
C SER A 84 -26.16 -28.54 18.37
N THR A 85 -24.97 -29.13 18.25
CA THR A 85 -24.74 -30.22 17.28
C THR A 85 -23.59 -31.12 17.74
N GLU A 86 -23.82 -31.88 18.80
CA GLU A 86 -23.08 -33.12 19.00
C GLU A 86 -23.51 -34.08 17.87
N ALA A 87 -22.78 -34.04 16.76
CA ALA A 87 -22.83 -35.13 15.79
C ALA A 87 -22.25 -36.36 16.51
N SER A 88 -23.04 -37.44 16.61
CA SER A 88 -22.66 -38.60 17.40
C SER A 88 -21.31 -39.16 16.95
N GLU A 89 -20.27 -39.03 17.79
CA GLU A 89 -19.04 -39.82 17.66
C GLU A 89 -19.45 -41.30 17.81
N LYS A 90 -19.60 -41.98 16.67
CA LYS A 90 -19.54 -43.44 16.64
C LYS A 90 -18.07 -43.79 16.83
N ASP A 91 -17.70 -44.07 18.07
CA ASP A 91 -16.45 -44.76 18.38
C ASP A 91 -16.50 -46.15 17.71
N ILE A 92 -15.93 -46.24 16.51
CA ILE A 92 -15.66 -47.52 15.86
C ILE A 92 -14.50 -48.12 16.65
N LYS A 93 -14.82 -48.95 17.64
CA LYS A 93 -13.80 -49.72 18.37
C LYS A 93 -13.10 -50.65 17.39
N LEU A 94 -11.82 -50.39 17.09
CA LEU A 94 -11.07 -51.27 16.21
C LEU A 94 -10.90 -52.65 16.88
N GLY A 95 -11.09 -53.70 16.09
CA GLY A 95 -10.89 -55.08 16.54
C GLY A 95 -9.44 -55.31 16.95
N LYS A 96 -9.23 -55.95 18.09
CA LYS A 96 -7.90 -56.34 18.58
C LYS A 96 -7.67 -57.82 18.31
N ASP A 97 -6.48 -58.14 17.82
CA ASP A 97 -6.03 -59.52 17.64
C ASP A 97 -5.68 -60.18 18.98
N VAL A 98 -5.37 -61.48 18.93
CA VAL A 98 -5.08 -62.33 20.10
C VAL A 98 -3.87 -61.83 20.91
N SER A 99 -3.01 -60.98 20.32
CA SER A 99 -1.88 -60.30 20.97
C SER A 99 -2.24 -58.96 21.65
N GLY A 100 -3.43 -58.41 21.41
CA GLY A 100 -3.84 -57.08 21.86
C GLY A 100 -3.47 -55.93 20.91
N ALA A 101 -2.68 -56.20 19.87
CA ALA A 101 -2.40 -55.27 18.78
C ALA A 101 -3.63 -55.08 17.87
N ILE A 102 -3.68 -53.96 17.15
CA ILE A 102 -4.74 -53.66 16.17
C ILE A 102 -4.24 -54.06 14.78
N ASP A 103 -5.07 -54.75 13.99
CA ASP A 103 -4.75 -55.08 12.60
C ASP A 103 -4.52 -53.79 11.79
N ARG A 104 -3.32 -53.68 11.21
CA ARG A 104 -2.89 -52.59 10.35
C ARG A 104 -3.87 -52.33 9.20
N ALA A 105 -4.49 -53.37 8.62
CA ALA A 105 -5.45 -53.18 7.54
C ALA A 105 -6.66 -52.32 7.99
N VAL A 106 -7.14 -52.54 9.22
CA VAL A 106 -8.24 -51.79 9.83
C VAL A 106 -7.81 -50.36 10.17
N VAL A 107 -6.59 -50.16 10.67
CA VAL A 107 -6.01 -48.82 10.90
C VAL A 107 -5.91 -48.04 9.59
N VAL A 108 -5.45 -48.69 8.52
CA VAL A 108 -5.34 -48.10 7.17
C VAL A 108 -6.70 -47.75 6.58
N GLU A 109 -7.74 -48.58 6.73
CA GLU A 109 -9.11 -48.21 6.31
C GLU A 109 -9.67 -47.03 7.12
N THR A 110 -9.44 -47.03 8.45
CA THR A 110 -9.85 -45.93 9.33
C THR A 110 -9.23 -44.59 8.89
N ILE A 111 -7.94 -44.58 8.54
CA ILE A 111 -7.25 -43.39 8.00
C ILE A 111 -7.87 -42.97 6.65
N LYS A 112 -8.22 -43.92 5.76
CA LYS A 112 -8.88 -43.62 4.47
C LYS A 112 -10.28 -43.01 4.65
N GLU A 113 -11.02 -43.39 5.70
CA GLU A 113 -12.28 -42.74 6.07
C GLU A 113 -12.06 -41.32 6.60
N ASP A 114 -11.05 -41.11 7.44
CA ASP A 114 -10.72 -39.78 7.98
C ASP A 114 -10.37 -38.76 6.89
N PHE A 115 -9.79 -39.21 5.76
CA PHE A 115 -9.63 -38.37 4.57
C PHE A 115 -10.97 -37.80 4.05
N GLN A 116 -12.07 -38.56 4.11
CA GLN A 116 -13.41 -38.08 3.72
C GLN A 116 -13.96 -37.04 4.71
N LYS A 117 -13.61 -37.17 6.00
CA LYS A 117 -13.94 -36.21 7.07
C LYS A 117 -13.09 -34.92 7.00
N SER A 118 -12.16 -34.84 6.04
CA SER A 118 -11.15 -33.77 5.93
C SER A 118 -10.39 -33.54 7.24
N TYR A 119 -10.01 -34.64 7.92
CA TYR A 119 -9.51 -34.65 9.32
C TYR A 119 -8.41 -33.61 9.60
N PHE A 120 -7.50 -33.41 8.64
CA PHE A 120 -6.38 -32.47 8.72
C PHE A 120 -6.82 -31.02 9.03
N VAL A 121 -8.04 -30.66 8.61
CA VAL A 121 -8.64 -29.34 8.81
C VAL A 121 -9.72 -29.34 9.87
N THR A 122 -10.50 -30.40 9.99
CA THR A 122 -11.65 -30.44 10.91
C THR A 122 -11.25 -30.85 12.33
N GLY A 123 -10.12 -31.52 12.50
CA GLY A 123 -9.77 -32.22 13.75
C GLY A 123 -10.63 -33.47 13.99
N SER A 124 -11.40 -33.90 13.00
CA SER A 124 -12.24 -35.11 13.06
C SER A 124 -11.44 -36.35 12.63
N LEU A 125 -10.36 -36.65 13.35
CA LEU A 125 -9.60 -37.90 13.22
C LEU A 125 -10.03 -38.95 14.25
N SER A 126 -9.90 -40.20 13.87
CA SER A 126 -10.19 -41.38 14.67
C SER A 126 -9.00 -41.65 15.60
N LEU A 127 -9.15 -41.27 16.87
CA LEU A 127 -8.04 -41.28 17.85
C LEU A 127 -7.46 -42.68 18.09
N GLU A 128 -8.25 -43.75 17.94
CA GLU A 128 -7.81 -45.14 18.13
C GLU A 128 -6.74 -45.59 17.10
N ALA A 129 -6.62 -44.91 15.96
CA ALA A 129 -5.65 -45.24 14.90
C ALA A 129 -4.21 -44.76 15.20
N TYR A 130 -4.00 -43.95 16.25
CA TYR A 130 -2.74 -43.27 16.54
C TYR A 130 -2.25 -43.54 17.97
N GLU A 131 -0.94 -43.46 18.19
CA GLU A 131 -0.36 -43.44 19.54
C GLU A 131 -0.56 -42.08 20.23
N GLU A 132 -0.73 -42.07 21.56
CA GLU A 132 -0.95 -40.82 22.32
C GLU A 132 0.23 -39.84 22.19
N ASN A 133 1.44 -40.38 22.13
CA ASN A 133 2.71 -39.66 21.97
C ASN A 133 3.20 -39.61 20.50
N CYS A 134 2.34 -39.88 19.52
CA CYS A 134 2.72 -39.85 18.09
C CYS A 134 3.42 -38.54 17.70
N GLU A 135 4.52 -38.63 16.95
CA GLU A 135 5.20 -37.47 16.35
C GLU A 135 4.45 -37.05 15.07
N PHE A 136 4.02 -35.79 15.04
CA PHE A 136 3.45 -35.13 13.86
C PHE A 136 4.49 -34.16 13.30
N ALA A 137 4.83 -34.32 12.02
CA ALA A 137 5.82 -33.52 11.31
C ALA A 137 5.25 -32.94 10.03
N ASP A 138 5.51 -31.66 9.77
CA ASP A 138 5.15 -30.96 8.54
C ASP A 138 6.39 -30.22 7.97
N PRO A 139 6.31 -29.61 6.77
CA PRO A 139 7.46 -28.90 6.20
C PRO A 139 7.93 -27.65 6.97
N ALA A 140 7.28 -27.26 8.07
CA ALA A 140 7.62 -26.13 8.93
C ALA A 140 8.11 -26.55 10.34
N GLY A 141 7.82 -27.76 10.82
CA GLY A 141 8.40 -28.32 12.05
C GLY A 141 7.79 -29.67 12.46
N SER A 142 8.24 -30.25 13.58
CA SER A 142 7.60 -31.42 14.20
C SER A 142 7.29 -31.21 15.68
N PHE A 143 6.32 -31.97 16.18
CA PHE A 143 5.93 -32.01 17.59
C PHE A 143 5.27 -33.35 17.95
N GLU A 144 5.34 -33.72 19.22
CA GLU A 144 4.68 -34.92 19.75
C GLU A 144 3.32 -34.59 20.40
N GLY A 145 2.39 -35.54 20.31
CA GLY A 145 1.16 -35.56 21.10
C GLY A 145 -0.13 -35.48 20.27
N LEU A 146 -0.91 -36.57 20.27
CA LEU A 146 -2.15 -36.73 19.52
C LEU A 146 -3.22 -35.67 19.87
N GLN A 147 -3.41 -35.38 21.15
CA GLN A 147 -4.37 -34.36 21.61
C GLN A 147 -3.95 -32.94 21.19
N ARG A 148 -2.64 -32.69 21.06
CA ARG A 148 -2.11 -31.41 20.55
C ARG A 148 -2.40 -31.27 19.05
N PHE A 149 -2.25 -32.36 18.29
CA PHE A 149 -2.62 -32.40 16.88
C PHE A 149 -4.14 -32.16 16.67
N LYS A 150 -5.02 -32.92 17.35
CA LYS A 150 -6.49 -32.72 17.29
C LYS A 150 -6.87 -31.27 17.55
N ARG A 151 -6.33 -30.66 18.63
CA ARG A 151 -6.59 -29.25 18.97
C ARG A 151 -6.11 -28.26 17.90
N ASN A 152 -4.92 -28.47 17.32
CA ASN A 152 -4.37 -27.59 16.30
C ASN A 152 -5.21 -27.65 15.00
N CYS A 153 -5.59 -28.84 14.56
CA CYS A 153 -6.49 -29.02 13.42
C CYS A 153 -7.85 -28.37 13.68
N THR A 154 -8.49 -28.62 14.83
CA THR A 154 -9.78 -27.98 15.19
C THR A 154 -9.69 -26.45 15.18
N ASN A 155 -8.64 -25.86 15.74
CA ASN A 155 -8.42 -24.40 15.72
C ASN A 155 -8.28 -23.85 14.29
N PHE A 156 -7.62 -24.60 13.40
CA PHE A 156 -7.50 -24.23 11.98
C PHE A 156 -8.84 -24.38 11.23
N GLY A 157 -9.64 -25.40 11.56
CA GLY A 157 -10.98 -25.62 11.02
C GLY A 157 -11.96 -24.47 11.26
N LEU A 158 -11.84 -23.77 12.39
CA LEU A 158 -12.63 -22.56 12.68
C LEU A 158 -12.38 -21.42 11.66
N LEU A 159 -11.24 -21.44 10.97
CA LEU A 159 -10.88 -20.47 9.93
C LEU A 159 -11.34 -20.89 8.52
N ILE A 160 -12.11 -21.97 8.38
CA ILE A 160 -12.50 -22.56 7.09
C ILE A 160 -14.02 -22.72 6.97
N GLU A 161 -14.59 -22.10 5.93
CA GLU A 161 -16.01 -22.13 5.61
C GLU A 161 -16.39 -23.42 4.85
N LYS A 162 -15.50 -23.91 3.99
CA LYS A 162 -15.67 -25.16 3.23
C LYS A 162 -14.31 -25.83 3.01
N SER A 163 -14.22 -27.13 3.23
CA SER A 163 -13.06 -27.96 2.90
C SER A 163 -13.45 -29.09 1.93
N ASN A 164 -12.48 -29.52 1.13
CA ASN A 164 -12.58 -30.67 0.24
C ASN A 164 -11.20 -31.34 0.19
N MET A 165 -11.07 -32.49 0.84
CA MET A 165 -9.86 -33.30 0.83
C MET A 165 -10.17 -34.62 0.12
N LYS A 166 -9.29 -35.02 -0.80
CA LYS A 166 -9.41 -36.28 -1.54
C LYS A 166 -8.10 -37.02 -1.50
N LEU A 167 -8.14 -38.25 -1.00
CA LEU A 167 -7.09 -39.24 -1.21
C LEU A 167 -7.09 -39.62 -2.69
N THR A 168 -5.93 -39.52 -3.35
CA THR A 168 -5.75 -39.78 -4.79
C THR A 168 -5.02 -41.10 -5.06
N LYS A 169 -4.17 -41.55 -4.15
CA LYS A 169 -3.45 -42.83 -4.20
C LYS A 169 -3.08 -43.25 -2.77
N TRP A 170 -3.10 -44.55 -2.50
CA TRP A 170 -2.47 -45.15 -1.32
C TRP A 170 -1.38 -46.11 -1.77
N GLU A 171 -0.22 -46.05 -1.14
CA GLU A 171 0.88 -47.01 -1.29
C GLU A 171 1.16 -47.62 0.09
N ASP A 172 1.47 -48.91 0.14
CA ASP A 172 1.67 -49.64 1.40
C ASP A 172 3.01 -50.39 1.34
N PHE A 173 3.87 -50.16 2.34
CA PHE A 173 5.21 -50.72 2.50
C PHE A 173 5.30 -51.48 3.83
N GLU A 174 6.33 -52.28 4.05
CA GLU A 174 6.43 -53.14 5.25
C GLU A 174 6.35 -52.34 6.57
N ASP A 175 6.95 -51.14 6.64
CA ASP A 175 7.04 -50.27 7.81
C ASP A 175 6.07 -49.07 7.80
N LYS A 176 5.60 -48.65 6.61
CA LYS A 176 4.79 -47.43 6.46
C LYS A 176 3.71 -47.49 5.37
N GLY A 177 2.70 -46.66 5.51
CA GLY A 177 1.72 -46.33 4.47
C GLY A 177 1.93 -44.92 3.94
N ILE A 178 1.70 -44.69 2.65
CA ILE A 178 1.79 -43.35 2.03
C ILE A 178 0.45 -43.00 1.37
N GLY A 179 -0.21 -41.99 1.91
CA GLY A 179 -1.45 -41.44 1.36
C GLY A 179 -1.19 -40.17 0.56
N HIS A 180 -1.33 -40.23 -0.76
CA HIS A 180 -1.28 -39.05 -1.64
C HIS A 180 -2.63 -38.34 -1.65
N TRP A 181 -2.63 -37.01 -1.51
CA TRP A 181 -3.86 -36.24 -1.38
C TRP A 181 -3.88 -34.95 -2.18
N ARG A 182 -5.10 -34.49 -2.49
CA ARG A 182 -5.41 -33.15 -2.97
C ARG A 182 -6.38 -32.49 -1.99
N PHE A 183 -6.02 -31.28 -1.60
CA PHE A 183 -6.76 -30.45 -0.65
C PHE A 183 -7.19 -29.14 -1.32
N SER A 184 -8.39 -28.66 -0.98
CA SER A 184 -8.78 -27.27 -1.17
C SER A 184 -9.73 -26.83 -0.07
N CYS A 185 -9.61 -25.56 0.35
CA CYS A 185 -10.58 -24.94 1.24
C CYS A 185 -10.87 -23.48 0.86
N VAL A 186 -12.03 -23.01 1.32
CA VAL A 186 -12.40 -21.60 1.35
C VAL A 186 -12.24 -21.14 2.79
N MET A 187 -11.36 -20.17 3.04
CA MET A 187 -11.17 -19.62 4.39
C MET A 187 -12.34 -18.68 4.75
N SER A 188 -12.73 -18.64 6.03
CA SER A 188 -13.83 -17.81 6.56
C SER A 188 -13.48 -16.31 6.69
N PHE A 189 -12.35 -15.86 6.13
CA PHE A 189 -12.00 -14.45 6.03
C PHE A 189 -12.98 -13.67 5.13
N PRO A 190 -13.19 -12.34 5.35
CA PRO A 190 -14.13 -11.53 4.56
C PRO A 190 -13.91 -11.56 3.04
N TRP A 191 -12.67 -11.78 2.59
CA TRP A 191 -12.29 -11.83 1.18
C TRP A 191 -12.29 -13.25 0.57
N LYS A 192 -12.72 -14.26 1.36
CA LYS A 192 -12.88 -15.68 1.00
C LYS A 192 -11.77 -16.28 0.14
N PRO A 193 -10.49 -16.21 0.57
CA PRO A 193 -9.39 -16.77 -0.19
C PRO A 193 -9.54 -18.29 -0.31
N ILE A 194 -9.27 -18.80 -1.51
CA ILE A 194 -9.32 -20.24 -1.82
C ILE A 194 -7.90 -20.78 -1.77
N LEU A 195 -7.62 -21.65 -0.80
CA LEU A 195 -6.40 -22.44 -0.76
C LEU A 195 -6.59 -23.74 -1.56
N SER A 196 -5.54 -24.17 -2.23
CA SER A 196 -5.44 -25.53 -2.76
C SER A 196 -3.99 -26.02 -2.73
N ALA A 197 -3.84 -27.22 -2.20
CA ALA A 197 -2.57 -27.92 -2.05
C ALA A 197 -2.69 -29.35 -2.59
N THR A 198 -1.56 -29.92 -3.00
CA THR A 198 -1.38 -31.34 -3.23
C THR A 198 -0.19 -31.80 -2.41
N GLY A 199 -0.19 -33.05 -1.97
CA GLY A 199 0.86 -33.58 -1.13
C GLY A 199 0.75 -35.08 -0.96
N TYR A 200 1.55 -35.59 -0.04
CA TYR A 200 1.41 -36.94 0.50
C TYR A 200 1.75 -36.93 1.99
N THR A 201 1.23 -37.92 2.70
CA THR A 201 1.50 -38.13 4.12
C THR A 201 2.03 -39.54 4.31
N GLU A 202 3.15 -39.67 5.00
CA GLU A 202 3.71 -40.94 5.45
C GLU A 202 3.20 -41.26 6.86
N TYR A 203 2.70 -42.48 7.04
CA TYR A 203 2.21 -43.03 8.30
C TYR A 203 3.11 -44.21 8.66
N TYR A 204 3.93 -44.08 9.70
CA TYR A 204 4.75 -45.17 10.22
C TYR A 204 3.97 -45.87 11.34
N PHE A 205 3.94 -47.20 11.30
CA PHE A 205 3.21 -48.03 12.27
C PHE A 205 4.16 -48.60 13.30
N ASP A 206 3.70 -48.69 14.56
CA ASP A 206 4.43 -49.38 15.62
C ASP A 206 4.21 -50.91 15.53
N GLU A 207 5.30 -51.68 15.61
CA GLU A 207 5.25 -53.15 15.49
C GLU A 207 4.53 -53.85 16.65
N GLN A 208 4.39 -53.19 17.82
CA GLN A 208 3.79 -53.78 19.02
C GLN A 208 2.30 -53.44 19.16
N SER A 209 1.89 -52.23 18.76
CA SER A 209 0.50 -51.79 18.86
C SER A 209 -0.30 -51.83 17.56
N GLY A 210 0.37 -51.78 16.40
CA GLY A 210 -0.23 -51.63 15.08
C GLY A 210 -0.72 -50.21 14.75
N ARG A 211 -0.59 -49.25 15.69
CA ARG A 211 -1.07 -47.86 15.53
C ARG A 211 0.00 -46.97 14.91
N VAL A 212 -0.42 -45.82 14.39
CA VAL A 212 0.50 -44.81 13.83
C VAL A 212 1.30 -44.16 14.96
N CYS A 213 2.62 -44.36 14.94
CA CYS A 213 3.57 -43.73 15.87
C CYS A 213 4.20 -42.46 15.30
N ARG A 214 4.21 -42.30 13.98
CA ARG A 214 4.76 -41.11 13.31
C ARG A 214 3.96 -40.75 12.05
N HIS A 215 3.65 -39.47 11.92
CA HIS A 215 2.85 -38.87 10.84
C HIS A 215 3.65 -37.74 10.20
N VAL A 216 4.07 -37.89 8.94
CA VAL A 216 4.96 -36.93 8.26
C VAL A 216 4.30 -36.41 6.98
N GLU A 217 4.11 -35.10 6.88
CA GLU A 217 3.49 -34.46 5.72
C GLU A 217 4.47 -33.83 4.74
N HIS A 218 4.24 -34.09 3.46
CA HIS A 218 5.01 -33.55 2.35
C HIS A 218 4.10 -32.81 1.37
N TRP A 219 4.25 -31.49 1.33
CA TRP A 219 3.42 -30.61 0.50
C TRP A 219 4.12 -30.34 -0.84
N ASN A 220 3.51 -30.77 -1.95
CA ASN A 220 4.00 -30.58 -3.31
C ASN A 220 3.78 -29.14 -3.85
N VAL A 221 3.36 -28.22 -2.98
CA VAL A 221 3.13 -26.81 -3.30
C VAL A 221 4.11 -25.96 -2.48
N PRO A 222 4.97 -25.15 -3.12
CA PRO A 222 5.89 -24.27 -2.40
C PRO A 222 5.13 -23.34 -1.45
N LYS A 223 5.68 -23.08 -0.25
CA LYS A 223 5.07 -22.18 0.76
C LYS A 223 4.67 -20.82 0.17
N MET A 224 5.48 -20.29 -0.74
CA MET A 224 5.21 -19.04 -1.47
C MET A 224 3.98 -19.09 -2.40
N ALA A 225 3.63 -20.26 -2.94
CA ALA A 225 2.45 -20.43 -3.78
C ALA A 225 1.15 -20.46 -2.95
N LEU A 226 1.17 -21.02 -1.74
CA LEU A 226 0.06 -20.90 -0.79
C LEU A 226 -0.15 -19.45 -0.33
N LEU A 227 0.93 -18.73 -0.04
CA LEU A 227 0.86 -17.30 0.27
C LEU A 227 0.28 -16.49 -0.90
N LYS A 228 0.64 -16.79 -2.15
CA LYS A 228 0.03 -16.19 -3.35
C LYS A 228 -1.48 -16.49 -3.47
N GLN A 229 -1.97 -17.62 -2.96
CA GLN A 229 -3.40 -17.94 -2.95
C GLN A 229 -4.18 -17.12 -1.91
N LEU A 230 -3.61 -16.89 -0.73
CA LEU A 230 -4.17 -15.97 0.29
C LEU A 230 -4.24 -14.52 -0.18
N LEU A 231 -3.25 -14.12 -1.00
CA LEU A 231 -3.08 -12.77 -1.54
C LEU A 231 -3.70 -12.56 -2.94
N LYS A 232 -4.52 -13.50 -3.45
CA LYS A 232 -5.28 -13.25 -4.67
C LYS A 232 -6.22 -12.05 -4.46
N PRO A 233 -6.17 -10.99 -5.28
CA PRO A 233 -7.11 -9.88 -5.15
C PRO A 233 -8.52 -10.37 -5.46
N SER A 234 -9.34 -10.49 -4.43
CA SER A 234 -10.79 -10.62 -4.61
C SER A 234 -11.44 -9.25 -4.41
N GLN A 235 -12.60 -9.04 -5.06
CA GLN A 235 -13.39 -7.82 -4.94
C GLN A 235 -13.70 -7.45 -3.47
N GLY A 236 -13.79 -8.46 -2.60
CA GLY A 236 -13.96 -8.29 -1.15
C GLY A 236 -12.87 -7.44 -0.49
N PHE A 237 -11.62 -7.44 -0.98
CA PHE A 237 -10.58 -6.58 -0.43
C PHE A 237 -10.77 -5.10 -0.82
N MET A 238 -11.10 -4.80 -2.07
CA MET A 238 -11.36 -3.40 -2.49
C MET A 238 -12.59 -2.84 -1.78
N ILE A 239 -13.65 -3.64 -1.64
CA ILE A 239 -14.84 -3.27 -0.86
C ILE A 239 -14.49 -3.06 0.62
N LEU A 240 -13.65 -3.93 1.22
CA LEU A 240 -13.18 -3.77 2.60
C LEU A 240 -12.39 -2.47 2.79
N MET A 241 -11.49 -2.13 1.87
CA MET A 241 -10.74 -0.88 1.92
C MET A 241 -11.63 0.34 1.73
N TYR A 242 -12.56 0.30 0.78
CA TYR A 242 -13.56 1.36 0.61
C TYR A 242 -14.39 1.56 1.89
N ILE A 243 -14.83 0.49 2.56
CA ILE A 243 -15.55 0.57 3.84
C ILE A 243 -14.64 1.16 4.94
N PHE A 244 -13.37 0.77 4.99
CA PHE A 244 -12.40 1.28 5.97
C PHE A 244 -12.11 2.78 5.77
N GLU A 245 -11.84 3.22 4.54
CA GLU A 245 -11.59 4.63 4.22
C GLU A 245 -12.86 5.47 4.41
N THR A 246 -14.04 4.95 3.99
CA THR A 246 -15.34 5.58 4.27
C THR A 246 -15.59 5.73 5.77
N TYR A 247 -15.20 4.76 6.60
CA TYR A 247 -15.27 4.86 8.05
C TYR A 247 -14.37 5.99 8.59
N LEU A 248 -13.14 6.13 8.09
CA LEU A 248 -12.25 7.24 8.46
C LEU A 248 -12.81 8.59 8.02
N ASP A 249 -13.35 8.69 6.79
CA ASP A 249 -14.02 9.89 6.29
C ASP A 249 -15.26 10.25 7.13
N LEU A 250 -16.06 9.27 7.56
CA LEU A 250 -17.22 9.49 8.44
C LEU A 250 -16.80 10.06 9.80
N ARG A 251 -15.67 9.58 10.37
CA ARG A 251 -15.10 10.15 11.60
C ARG A 251 -14.64 11.58 11.39
N GLN A 252 -13.94 11.86 10.29
CA GLN A 252 -13.50 13.21 9.95
C GLN A 252 -14.69 14.14 9.73
N HIS A 253 -15.72 13.68 9.02
CA HIS A 253 -16.95 14.43 8.80
C HIS A 253 -17.69 14.75 10.11
N ALA A 254 -17.71 13.81 11.06
CA ALA A 254 -18.23 14.03 12.41
C ALA A 254 -17.37 15.02 13.23
N ALA A 255 -16.04 15.03 13.03
CA ALA A 255 -15.15 16.02 13.64
C ALA A 255 -15.38 17.43 13.04
N LEU A 256 -15.53 17.53 11.72
CA LEU A 256 -15.84 18.78 11.00
C LEU A 256 -17.18 19.39 11.41
N LYS A 257 -18.19 18.57 11.72
CA LYS A 257 -19.50 19.07 12.20
C LYS A 257 -19.44 19.77 13.57
N ARG A 258 -18.36 19.63 14.35
CA ARG A 258 -18.24 20.26 15.68
C ARG A 258 -18.12 21.79 15.55
N PRO A 259 -18.97 22.58 16.24
CA PRO A 259 -18.95 24.04 16.16
C PRO A 259 -17.88 24.69 17.05
N THR A 260 -17.08 23.90 17.77
CA THR A 260 -16.05 24.37 18.68
C THR A 260 -14.67 24.31 18.03
N LEU A 261 -13.93 25.42 18.14
CA LEU A 261 -12.52 25.53 17.78
C LEU A 261 -11.63 24.78 18.81
N PRO A 262 -10.55 24.11 18.38
CA PRO A 262 -9.57 23.50 19.30
C PRO A 262 -9.00 24.52 20.30
N LYS A 263 -8.75 24.08 21.53
CA LYS A 263 -8.30 24.96 22.64
C LYS A 263 -7.05 25.77 22.29
N THR A 264 -6.11 25.17 21.55
CA THR A 264 -4.83 25.76 21.10
C THR A 264 -4.96 26.84 20.05
N LEU A 265 -6.09 26.92 19.34
CA LEU A 265 -6.34 27.93 18.30
C LEU A 265 -7.23 29.08 18.82
N LYS A 266 -7.77 28.97 20.04
CA LYS A 266 -8.65 30.02 20.61
C LYS A 266 -7.86 31.31 20.84
N GLY A 267 -8.37 32.40 20.29
CA GLY A 267 -7.67 33.70 20.28
C GLY A 267 -6.59 33.83 19.21
N VAL A 268 -6.24 32.76 18.50
CA VAL A 268 -5.30 32.77 17.37
C VAL A 268 -6.05 32.90 16.04
N ILE A 269 -7.21 32.24 15.90
CA ILE A 269 -8.06 32.29 14.71
C ILE A 269 -9.45 32.82 15.11
N SER A 270 -10.04 33.68 14.26
CA SER A 270 -11.39 34.21 14.51
C SER A 270 -12.50 33.16 14.26
N GLN A 271 -13.60 33.27 15.00
CA GLN A 271 -14.75 32.36 14.86
C GLN A 271 -15.32 32.39 13.42
N GLU A 272 -15.38 33.56 12.79
CA GLU A 272 -15.83 33.72 11.40
C GLU A 272 -14.94 32.94 10.40
N LYS A 273 -13.61 33.00 10.59
CA LYS A 273 -12.65 32.27 9.75
C LYS A 273 -12.75 30.76 9.95
N PHE A 274 -12.94 30.32 11.20
CA PHE A 274 -13.21 28.92 11.51
C PHE A 274 -14.50 28.42 10.87
N GLU A 275 -15.59 29.19 10.93
CA GLU A 275 -16.86 28.78 10.33
C GLU A 275 -16.80 28.70 8.80
N LYS A 276 -16.08 29.61 8.15
CA LYS A 276 -15.77 29.52 6.70
C LYS A 276 -14.93 28.28 6.37
N SER A 277 -13.87 28.01 7.12
CA SER A 277 -13.06 26.79 6.95
C SER A 277 -13.85 25.50 7.18
N ARG A 278 -14.72 25.49 8.19
CA ARG A 278 -15.63 24.38 8.48
C ARG A 278 -16.61 24.14 7.34
N ALA A 279 -17.24 25.19 6.81
CA ALA A 279 -18.17 25.09 5.68
C ALA A 279 -17.47 24.55 4.42
N TYR A 280 -16.29 25.07 4.09
CA TYR A 280 -15.47 24.59 2.97
C TYR A 280 -15.07 23.12 3.12
N SER A 281 -14.60 22.73 4.31
CA SER A 281 -14.21 21.35 4.61
C SER A 281 -15.40 20.38 4.57
N LEU A 282 -16.59 20.83 4.99
CA LEU A 282 -17.83 20.03 4.89
C LEU A 282 -18.29 19.87 3.44
N ASP A 283 -18.29 20.93 2.64
CA ASP A 283 -18.62 20.83 1.20
C ASP A 283 -17.67 19.88 0.46
N LYS A 284 -16.36 19.97 0.74
CA LYS A 284 -15.36 19.02 0.22
C LYS A 284 -15.60 17.60 0.70
N SER A 285 -15.97 17.40 1.96
CA SER A 285 -16.29 16.07 2.52
C SER A 285 -17.56 15.45 1.91
N TYR A 286 -18.64 16.23 1.70
CA TYR A 286 -19.83 15.74 1.02
C TYR A 286 -19.55 15.35 -0.44
N PHE A 287 -18.80 16.18 -1.16
CA PHE A 287 -18.33 15.85 -2.51
C PHE A 287 -17.45 14.59 -2.52
N ASN A 288 -16.58 14.43 -1.50
CA ASN A 288 -15.73 13.27 -1.36
C ASN A 288 -16.53 11.96 -1.30
N PHE A 289 -17.55 11.89 -0.43
CA PHE A 289 -18.41 10.71 -0.32
C PHE A 289 -19.14 10.38 -1.62
N VAL A 290 -19.70 11.37 -2.31
CA VAL A 290 -20.42 11.15 -3.57
C VAL A 290 -19.47 10.66 -4.66
N HIS A 291 -18.29 11.27 -4.76
CA HIS A 291 -17.25 10.86 -5.70
C HIS A 291 -16.81 9.41 -5.47
N GLU A 292 -16.34 9.08 -4.26
CA GLU A 292 -15.83 7.73 -3.97
C GLU A 292 -16.91 6.66 -4.11
N PHE A 293 -18.16 6.96 -3.76
CA PHE A 293 -19.28 6.05 -3.96
C PHE A 293 -19.54 5.76 -5.44
N VAL A 294 -19.49 6.77 -6.32
CA VAL A 294 -19.64 6.56 -7.77
C VAL A 294 -18.42 5.82 -8.34
N THR A 295 -17.21 6.16 -7.88
CA THR A 295 -15.96 5.50 -8.30
C THR A 295 -15.97 4.01 -7.95
N ILE A 296 -16.25 3.62 -6.70
CA ILE A 296 -16.27 2.19 -6.32
C ILE A 296 -17.38 1.41 -7.04
N LEU A 297 -18.52 2.04 -7.36
CA LEU A 297 -19.55 1.42 -8.18
C LEU A 297 -19.09 1.18 -9.62
N LEU A 298 -18.41 2.15 -10.23
CA LEU A 298 -17.85 2.02 -11.58
C LEU A 298 -16.76 0.95 -11.64
N ASP A 299 -15.81 0.95 -10.70
CA ASP A 299 -14.75 -0.06 -10.65
C ASP A 299 -15.30 -1.47 -10.41
N SER A 300 -16.27 -1.60 -9.49
CA SER A 300 -16.97 -2.86 -9.23
C SER A 300 -17.70 -3.35 -10.48
N ALA A 301 -18.36 -2.46 -11.23
CA ALA A 301 -19.00 -2.80 -12.49
C ALA A 301 -17.99 -3.20 -13.58
N ILE A 302 -16.85 -2.49 -13.70
CA ILE A 302 -15.78 -2.80 -14.65
C ILE A 302 -15.25 -4.21 -14.44
N LEU A 303 -15.07 -4.62 -13.19
CA LEU A 303 -14.60 -5.95 -12.82
C LEU A 303 -15.72 -7.01 -12.94
N PHE A 304 -16.93 -6.74 -12.47
CA PHE A 304 -18.03 -7.71 -12.45
C PHE A 304 -18.53 -8.06 -13.86
N TYR A 305 -18.65 -7.06 -14.75
CA TYR A 305 -19.10 -7.27 -16.13
C TYR A 305 -17.95 -7.56 -17.11
N GLY A 306 -16.70 -7.69 -16.64
CA GLY A 306 -15.55 -7.95 -17.50
C GLY A 306 -15.33 -6.86 -18.57
N ILE A 307 -15.60 -5.60 -18.22
CA ILE A 307 -15.50 -4.47 -19.17
C ILE A 307 -14.07 -4.32 -19.68
N LEU A 308 -13.06 -4.58 -18.84
CA LEU A 308 -11.65 -4.45 -19.22
C LEU A 308 -11.24 -5.42 -20.37
N PRO A 309 -11.52 -6.74 -20.32
CA PRO A 309 -11.41 -7.63 -21.48
C PRO A 309 -12.21 -7.22 -22.72
N LEU A 310 -13.46 -6.79 -22.53
CA LEU A 310 -14.33 -6.38 -23.65
C LEU A 310 -13.74 -5.15 -24.37
N PHE A 311 -13.24 -4.19 -23.60
CA PHE A 311 -12.62 -2.98 -24.10
C PHE A 311 -11.29 -3.25 -24.79
N TRP A 312 -10.48 -4.19 -24.25
CA TRP A 312 -9.29 -4.69 -24.93
C TRP A 312 -9.64 -5.32 -26.29
N LYS A 313 -10.62 -6.23 -26.36
CA LYS A 313 -11.05 -6.86 -27.62
C LYS A 313 -11.55 -5.83 -28.63
N LYS A 314 -12.35 -4.83 -28.20
CA LYS A 314 -12.79 -3.72 -29.07
C LYS A 314 -11.66 -2.82 -29.56
N SER A 315 -10.60 -2.63 -28.78
CA SER A 315 -9.43 -1.85 -29.18
C SER A 315 -8.66 -2.51 -30.34
N GLY A 316 -8.62 -3.84 -30.39
CA GLY A 316 -8.06 -4.58 -31.53
C GLY A 316 -8.90 -4.42 -32.78
N SER A 317 -10.23 -4.62 -32.68
CA SER A 317 -11.16 -4.40 -33.80
C SER A 317 -11.10 -2.97 -34.38
N PHE A 318 -10.82 -1.97 -33.53
CA PHE A 318 -10.62 -0.59 -33.99
C PHE A 318 -9.34 -0.43 -34.83
N LEU A 319 -8.24 -1.12 -34.49
CA LEU A 319 -7.01 -1.08 -35.30
C LEU A 319 -7.23 -1.62 -36.72
N VAL A 320 -7.92 -2.76 -36.83
CA VAL A 320 -8.27 -3.36 -38.13
C VAL A 320 -9.09 -2.37 -38.97
N LEU A 321 -10.05 -1.67 -38.35
CA LEU A 321 -10.87 -0.66 -39.02
C LEU A 321 -10.06 0.53 -39.55
N VAL A 322 -9.00 0.95 -38.85
CA VAL A 322 -8.10 2.04 -39.30
C VAL A 322 -6.90 1.55 -40.13
N GLY A 323 -6.88 0.27 -40.54
CA GLY A 323 -5.83 -0.30 -41.39
C GLY A 323 -4.49 -0.55 -40.68
N LEU A 324 -4.49 -0.67 -39.35
CA LEU A 324 -3.31 -1.01 -38.55
C LEU A 324 -3.31 -2.49 -38.14
N ASN A 325 -2.12 -3.08 -38.02
CA ASN A 325 -1.99 -4.48 -37.62
C ASN A 325 -2.37 -4.68 -36.13
N GLU A 326 -3.40 -5.48 -35.87
CA GLU A 326 -3.84 -5.85 -34.52
C GLU A 326 -2.87 -6.79 -33.78
N GLU A 327 -2.05 -7.56 -34.51
CA GLU A 327 -1.02 -8.43 -33.90
C GLU A 327 0.12 -7.63 -33.25
N ASN A 328 0.27 -6.35 -33.62
CA ASN A 328 1.27 -5.49 -33.00
C ASN A 328 0.77 -5.00 -31.63
N GLU A 329 1.18 -5.72 -30.58
CA GLU A 329 0.84 -5.44 -29.18
C GLU A 329 1.05 -3.97 -28.79
N ILE A 330 2.05 -3.27 -29.37
CA ILE A 330 2.27 -1.85 -29.09
C ILE A 330 1.08 -1.03 -29.58
N PHE A 331 0.67 -1.17 -30.84
CA PHE A 331 -0.49 -0.43 -31.35
C PHE A 331 -1.78 -0.81 -30.62
N HIS A 332 -1.98 -2.09 -30.28
CA HIS A 332 -3.15 -2.55 -29.53
C HIS A 332 -3.20 -1.87 -28.16
N THR A 333 -2.07 -1.88 -27.45
CA THR A 333 -1.92 -1.23 -26.16
C THR A 333 -2.16 0.28 -26.22
N LEU A 334 -1.67 0.95 -27.26
CA LEU A 334 -1.85 2.40 -27.44
C LEU A 334 -3.30 2.77 -27.76
N ALA A 335 -3.99 2.00 -28.61
CA ALA A 335 -5.42 2.18 -28.88
C ALA A 335 -6.26 1.98 -27.62
N PHE A 336 -5.97 0.92 -26.86
CA PHE A 336 -6.59 0.64 -25.57
C PHE A 336 -6.38 1.78 -24.56
N LEU A 337 -5.14 2.25 -24.39
CA LEU A 337 -4.82 3.38 -23.50
C LEU A 337 -5.49 4.69 -23.92
N ALA A 338 -5.56 4.98 -25.22
CA ALA A 338 -6.27 6.16 -25.72
C ALA A 338 -7.77 6.09 -25.41
N GLY A 339 -8.38 4.92 -25.60
CA GLY A 339 -9.78 4.67 -25.25
C GLY A 339 -10.05 4.81 -23.74
N VAL A 340 -9.19 4.23 -22.89
CA VAL A 340 -9.24 4.36 -21.43
C VAL A 340 -9.12 5.82 -21.00
N MET A 341 -8.17 6.56 -21.59
CA MET A 341 -7.96 7.97 -21.29
C MET A 341 -9.22 8.79 -21.64
N ILE A 342 -9.84 8.53 -22.79
CA ILE A 342 -11.11 9.19 -23.17
C ILE A 342 -12.22 8.84 -22.18
N TRP A 343 -12.34 7.56 -21.78
CA TRP A 343 -13.31 7.12 -20.78
C TRP A 343 -13.15 7.85 -19.44
N SER A 344 -11.94 7.85 -18.86
CA SER A 344 -11.64 8.57 -17.61
C SER A 344 -11.93 10.06 -17.73
N GLN A 345 -11.55 10.71 -18.83
CA GLN A 345 -11.87 12.13 -19.01
C GLN A 345 -13.39 12.38 -19.05
N ILE A 346 -14.18 11.48 -19.64
CA ILE A 346 -15.64 11.60 -19.65
C ILE A 346 -16.25 11.37 -18.26
N THR A 347 -15.77 10.38 -17.50
CA THR A 347 -16.29 10.10 -16.14
C THR A 347 -15.90 11.18 -15.13
N ASP A 348 -14.71 11.75 -15.25
CA ASP A 348 -14.12 12.62 -14.23
C ASP A 348 -14.44 14.10 -14.48
N LEU A 349 -14.70 14.49 -15.73
CA LEU A 349 -15.01 15.87 -16.11
C LEU A 349 -16.20 16.48 -15.33
N PRO A 350 -17.34 15.80 -15.12
CA PRO A 350 -18.45 16.34 -14.30
C PRO A 350 -18.02 16.66 -12.86
N PHE A 351 -17.24 15.78 -12.24
CA PHE A 351 -16.73 15.97 -10.88
C PHE A 351 -15.69 17.10 -10.80
N SER A 352 -14.80 17.18 -11.80
CA SER A 352 -13.79 18.24 -11.91
C SER A 352 -14.41 19.62 -12.12
N LEU A 353 -15.43 19.71 -12.98
CA LEU A 353 -16.21 20.92 -13.20
C LEU A 353 -16.99 21.33 -11.94
N TYR A 354 -17.62 20.40 -11.24
CA TYR A 354 -18.33 20.69 -9.99
C TYR A 354 -17.38 21.16 -8.89
N SER A 355 -16.24 20.48 -8.71
CA SER A 355 -15.20 20.89 -7.76
C SER A 355 -14.72 22.32 -8.04
N THR A 356 -14.31 22.60 -9.29
CA THR A 356 -13.72 23.89 -9.67
C THR A 356 -14.75 25.03 -9.73
N PHE A 357 -15.88 24.84 -10.40
CA PHE A 357 -16.83 25.91 -10.71
C PHE A 357 -18.03 25.98 -9.77
N VAL A 358 -18.22 25.00 -8.86
CA VAL A 358 -19.22 25.07 -7.78
C VAL A 358 -18.57 25.17 -6.41
N ILE A 359 -17.70 24.23 -6.02
CA ILE A 359 -17.13 24.23 -4.65
C ILE A 359 -16.09 25.34 -4.49
N GLU A 360 -15.01 25.32 -5.28
CA GLU A 360 -13.94 26.33 -5.15
C GLU A 360 -14.46 27.74 -5.53
N ALA A 361 -15.46 27.84 -6.41
CA ALA A 361 -16.12 29.11 -6.72
C ALA A 361 -16.96 29.64 -5.54
N ARG A 362 -17.79 28.80 -4.89
CA ARG A 362 -18.61 29.16 -3.72
C ARG A 362 -17.77 29.70 -2.56
N HIS A 363 -16.60 29.13 -2.35
CA HIS A 363 -15.67 29.55 -1.28
C HIS A 363 -14.67 30.63 -1.75
N GLY A 364 -14.83 31.16 -2.97
CA GLY A 364 -14.07 32.28 -3.51
C GLY A 364 -12.66 31.95 -3.98
N PHE A 365 -12.25 30.68 -3.94
CA PHE A 365 -10.93 30.20 -4.34
C PHE A 365 -10.71 30.19 -5.85
N ASN A 366 -11.69 29.75 -6.64
CA ASN A 366 -11.53 29.64 -8.09
C ASN A 366 -11.30 31.01 -8.74
N LYS A 367 -10.25 31.12 -9.56
CA LYS A 367 -9.96 32.28 -10.42
C LYS A 367 -9.88 31.92 -11.91
N GLN A 368 -10.00 30.64 -12.27
CA GLN A 368 -9.97 30.17 -13.65
C GLN A 368 -11.27 30.51 -14.38
N THR A 369 -11.15 30.88 -15.65
CA THR A 369 -12.28 30.88 -16.58
C THR A 369 -12.52 29.48 -17.15
N THR A 370 -13.74 29.20 -17.62
CA THR A 370 -14.07 27.93 -18.30
C THR A 370 -13.16 27.67 -19.50
N TRP A 371 -12.84 28.72 -20.28
CA TRP A 371 -11.86 28.62 -21.37
C TRP A 371 -10.47 28.21 -20.89
N MET A 372 -9.96 28.81 -19.79
CA MET A 372 -8.65 28.44 -19.24
C MET A 372 -8.63 26.97 -18.81
N PHE A 373 -9.68 26.51 -18.14
CA PHE A 373 -9.85 25.12 -17.71
C PHE A 373 -9.80 24.15 -18.90
N PHE A 374 -10.64 24.33 -19.93
CA PHE A 374 -10.65 23.44 -21.10
C PHE A 374 -9.36 23.51 -21.93
N ARG A 375 -8.76 24.70 -22.07
CA ARG A 375 -7.46 24.88 -22.73
C ARG A 375 -6.37 24.08 -22.03
N ASP A 376 -6.34 24.10 -20.69
CA ASP A 376 -5.29 23.43 -19.93
C ASP A 376 -5.54 21.91 -19.81
N LEU A 377 -6.80 21.48 -19.77
CA LEU A 377 -7.19 20.07 -20.00
C LEU A 377 -6.67 19.56 -21.35
N PHE A 378 -6.92 20.31 -22.43
CA PHE A 378 -6.45 19.96 -23.78
C PHE A 378 -4.92 19.89 -23.87
N LYS A 379 -4.19 20.86 -23.29
CA LYS A 379 -2.72 20.79 -23.17
C LYS A 379 -2.25 19.55 -22.42
N GLY A 380 -2.93 19.18 -21.33
CA GLY A 380 -2.64 17.97 -20.55
C GLY A 380 -2.77 16.70 -21.39
N ILE A 381 -3.87 16.58 -22.14
CA ILE A 381 -4.10 15.47 -23.09
C ILE A 381 -3.03 15.44 -24.18
N CYS A 382 -2.68 16.58 -24.78
CA CYS A 382 -1.62 16.65 -25.78
C CYS A 382 -0.25 16.21 -25.23
N LEU A 383 0.10 16.59 -24.01
CA LEU A 383 1.33 16.16 -23.34
C LEU A 383 1.32 14.66 -23.01
N ALA A 384 0.17 14.11 -22.61
CA ALA A 384 0.02 12.67 -22.38
C ALA A 384 0.18 11.88 -23.68
N ILE A 385 -0.40 12.35 -24.79
CA ILE A 385 -0.25 11.76 -26.13
C ILE A 385 1.19 11.91 -26.68
N LEU A 386 1.91 12.97 -26.31
CA LEU A 386 3.30 13.19 -26.73
C LEU A 386 4.29 12.30 -25.96
N LEU A 387 4.13 12.19 -24.64
CA LEU A 387 5.10 11.50 -23.78
C LEU A 387 4.75 10.02 -23.53
N GLY A 388 3.45 9.69 -23.45
CA GLY A 388 2.96 8.36 -23.10
C GLY A 388 3.37 7.27 -24.11
N PRO A 389 3.10 7.41 -25.42
CA PRO A 389 3.35 6.35 -26.39
C PRO A 389 4.82 5.92 -26.50
N PRO A 390 5.83 6.82 -26.53
CA PRO A 390 7.24 6.42 -26.47
C PRO A 390 7.60 5.63 -25.20
N ILE A 391 7.09 6.07 -24.04
CA ILE A 391 7.35 5.42 -22.75
C ILE A 391 6.71 4.03 -22.68
N VAL A 392 5.43 3.91 -23.07
CA VAL A 392 4.70 2.64 -23.11
C VAL A 392 5.34 1.66 -24.09
N SER A 393 5.72 2.13 -25.28
CA SER A 393 6.41 1.30 -26.28
C SER A 393 7.74 0.77 -25.76
N ALA A 394 8.53 1.61 -25.08
CA ALA A 394 9.76 1.19 -24.41
C ALA A 394 9.50 0.14 -23.31
N ILE A 395 8.48 0.31 -22.47
CA ILE A 395 8.11 -0.66 -21.43
C ILE A 395 7.75 -2.01 -22.07
N ILE A 396 6.90 -2.03 -23.11
CA ILE A 396 6.51 -3.26 -23.81
C ILE A 396 7.75 -3.98 -24.37
N LEU A 397 8.62 -3.26 -25.09
CA LEU A 397 9.85 -3.82 -25.64
C LEU A 397 10.79 -4.36 -24.56
N ILE A 398 10.90 -3.70 -23.41
CA ILE A 398 11.69 -4.17 -22.27
C ILE A 398 11.08 -5.44 -21.66
N VAL A 399 9.75 -5.55 -21.52
CA VAL A 399 9.12 -6.77 -20.98
C VAL A 399 9.24 -7.96 -21.93
N GLN A 400 9.03 -7.74 -23.23
CA GLN A 400 9.17 -8.76 -24.27
C GLN A 400 10.60 -9.29 -24.37
N LYS A 401 11.63 -8.42 -24.21
CA LYS A 401 13.05 -8.80 -24.38
C LYS A 401 13.84 -9.03 -23.09
N GLY A 402 13.31 -8.65 -21.93
CA GLY A 402 14.08 -8.48 -20.68
C GLY A 402 14.54 -9.76 -19.97
N GLY A 403 14.16 -10.95 -20.45
CA GLY A 403 14.66 -12.23 -19.93
C GLY A 403 14.50 -12.40 -18.41
N PRO A 404 15.51 -12.98 -17.70
CA PRO A 404 15.46 -13.16 -16.24
C PRO A 404 15.73 -11.88 -15.45
N TYR A 405 16.45 -10.90 -16.02
CA TYR A 405 16.82 -9.64 -15.36
C TYR A 405 15.81 -8.51 -15.58
N LEU A 406 14.59 -8.83 -16.03
CA LEU A 406 13.54 -7.87 -16.38
C LEU A 406 13.33 -6.77 -15.33
N ALA A 407 13.26 -7.15 -14.05
CA ALA A 407 13.05 -6.20 -12.97
C ALA A 407 14.13 -5.10 -12.93
N ILE A 408 15.39 -5.44 -13.22
CA ILE A 408 16.51 -4.50 -13.28
C ILE A 408 16.35 -3.58 -14.50
N TYR A 409 15.99 -4.10 -15.67
CA TYR A 409 15.84 -3.30 -16.89
C TYR A 409 14.66 -2.31 -16.79
N LEU A 410 13.50 -2.76 -16.30
CA LEU A 410 12.34 -1.88 -16.06
C LEU A 410 12.68 -0.81 -15.01
N TRP A 411 13.29 -1.22 -13.90
CA TRP A 411 13.69 -0.29 -12.85
C TRP A 411 14.71 0.75 -13.36
N ALA A 412 15.75 0.33 -14.08
CA ALA A 412 16.77 1.22 -14.61
C ALA A 412 16.18 2.22 -15.64
N PHE A 413 15.30 1.76 -16.53
CA PHE A 413 14.57 2.62 -17.45
C PHE A 413 13.74 3.67 -16.70
N MET A 414 12.94 3.23 -15.73
CA MET A 414 12.06 4.11 -14.93
C MET A 414 12.84 5.05 -14.02
N PHE A 415 14.00 4.62 -13.51
CA PHE A 415 14.93 5.43 -12.73
C PHE A 415 15.48 6.58 -13.58
N VAL A 416 16.05 6.27 -14.76
CA VAL A 416 16.55 7.27 -15.71
C VAL A 416 15.44 8.23 -16.14
N LEU A 417 14.28 7.69 -16.49
CA LEU A 417 13.11 8.48 -16.88
C LEU A 417 12.63 9.40 -15.74
N SER A 418 12.67 8.94 -14.48
CA SER A 418 12.35 9.79 -13.33
C SER A 418 13.33 10.95 -13.14
N LEU A 419 14.63 10.73 -13.36
CA LEU A 419 15.66 11.79 -13.30
C LEU A 419 15.51 12.80 -14.45
N VAL A 420 15.20 12.31 -15.66
CA VAL A 420 14.87 13.15 -16.81
C VAL A 420 13.63 14.00 -16.50
N MET A 421 12.54 13.39 -16.03
CA MET A 421 11.30 14.10 -15.72
C MET A 421 11.44 15.10 -14.56
N MET A 422 12.24 14.82 -13.53
CA MET A 422 12.59 15.78 -12.47
C MET A 422 13.29 17.04 -13.01
N THR A 423 13.99 16.94 -14.14
CA THR A 423 14.65 18.07 -14.80
C THR A 423 13.73 18.72 -15.83
N LEU A 424 13.04 17.92 -16.63
CA LEU A 424 12.19 18.34 -17.74
C LEU A 424 10.93 19.07 -17.26
N TYR A 425 10.28 18.57 -16.20
CA TYR A 425 9.02 19.12 -15.72
C TYR A 425 9.12 20.61 -15.34
N PRO A 426 10.00 21.04 -14.43
CA PRO A 426 10.03 22.44 -14.01
C PRO A 426 10.65 23.38 -15.05
N VAL A 427 11.30 22.86 -16.09
CA VAL A 427 11.96 23.66 -17.13
C VAL A 427 11.09 23.82 -18.37
N LEU A 428 10.37 22.77 -18.79
CA LEU A 428 9.54 22.78 -19.99
C LEU A 428 8.04 22.57 -19.71
N ILE A 429 7.66 21.65 -18.81
CA ILE A 429 6.24 21.28 -18.64
C ILE A 429 5.48 22.33 -17.81
N ALA A 430 5.95 22.65 -16.61
CA ALA A 430 5.27 23.62 -15.74
C ALA A 430 5.11 25.00 -16.40
N PRO A 431 6.09 25.54 -17.16
CA PRO A 431 5.93 26.80 -17.89
C PRO A 431 4.87 26.80 -19.01
N LEU A 432 4.38 25.66 -19.48
CA LEU A 432 3.24 25.59 -20.42
C LEU A 432 1.90 25.92 -19.74
N PHE A 433 1.84 25.79 -18.41
CA PHE A 433 0.65 26.02 -17.60
C PHE A 433 0.72 27.34 -16.82
N ASN A 434 1.87 27.68 -16.25
CA ASN A 434 2.04 28.83 -15.36
C ASN A 434 3.21 29.71 -15.81
N LYS A 435 3.10 31.02 -15.61
CA LYS A 435 4.20 31.96 -15.84
C LYS A 435 5.14 31.97 -14.64
N PHE A 436 6.42 31.78 -14.89
CA PHE A 436 7.48 31.90 -13.89
C PHE A 436 8.29 33.16 -14.16
N THR A 437 8.26 34.12 -13.23
CA THR A 437 9.06 35.36 -13.29
C THR A 437 10.08 35.36 -12.15
N PRO A 438 11.29 35.94 -12.32
CA PRO A 438 12.20 36.14 -11.19
C PRO A 438 11.51 36.92 -10.06
N LEU A 439 11.83 36.63 -8.81
CA LEU A 439 11.38 37.47 -7.70
C LEU A 439 12.01 38.88 -7.86
N PRO A 440 11.21 39.97 -7.80
CA PRO A 440 11.74 41.32 -7.87
C PRO A 440 12.82 41.59 -6.81
N GLU A 441 13.69 42.56 -7.08
CA GLU A 441 14.63 43.05 -6.07
C GLU A 441 13.86 43.74 -4.93
N GLY A 442 14.29 43.52 -3.68
CA GLY A 442 13.63 44.06 -2.49
C GLY A 442 13.95 43.24 -1.22
N GLU A 443 13.46 43.71 -0.08
CA GLU A 443 13.79 43.19 1.26
C GLU A 443 13.56 41.67 1.40
N LEU A 444 12.40 41.16 0.96
CA LEU A 444 12.10 39.73 0.97
C LEU A 444 13.15 38.90 0.22
N ARG A 445 13.62 39.38 -0.94
CA ARG A 445 14.62 38.69 -1.75
C ARG A 445 15.97 38.66 -1.05
N GLU A 446 16.42 39.79 -0.54
CA GLU A 446 17.67 39.90 0.22
C GLU A 446 17.68 38.98 1.45
N LYS A 447 16.57 38.91 2.20
CA LYS A 447 16.42 38.01 3.35
C LYS A 447 16.52 36.53 2.94
N ILE A 448 15.84 36.13 1.87
CA ILE A 448 15.90 34.75 1.36
C ILE A 448 17.30 34.40 0.86
N GLU A 449 17.95 35.29 0.11
CA GLU A 449 19.32 35.08 -0.40
C GLU A 449 20.35 35.01 0.75
N LYS A 450 20.21 35.86 1.77
CA LYS A 450 21.03 35.84 2.98
C LYS A 450 20.86 34.53 3.77
N LEU A 451 19.63 34.06 3.96
CA LEU A 451 19.32 32.78 4.63
C LEU A 451 19.87 31.59 3.84
N ALA A 452 19.71 31.58 2.51
CA ALA A 452 20.26 30.56 1.64
C ALA A 452 21.80 30.53 1.71
N SER A 453 22.45 31.69 1.66
CA SER A 453 23.90 31.83 1.78
C SER A 453 24.42 31.32 3.14
N PHE A 454 23.76 31.71 4.24
CA PHE A 454 24.07 31.25 5.60
C PHE A 454 24.01 29.73 5.76
N LEU A 455 23.04 29.07 5.11
CA LEU A 455 22.92 27.60 5.13
C LEU A 455 23.81 26.87 4.11
N HIS A 456 24.58 27.63 3.31
CA HIS A 456 25.34 27.18 2.14
C HIS A 456 24.48 26.45 1.10
N PHE A 457 23.24 26.90 0.93
CA PHE A 457 22.32 26.40 -0.07
C PHE A 457 22.70 26.94 -1.47
N PRO A 458 22.89 26.07 -2.49
CA PRO A 458 23.28 26.51 -3.83
C PRO A 458 22.08 27.07 -4.62
N LEU A 459 21.57 28.22 -4.18
CA LEU A 459 20.50 28.97 -4.84
C LEU A 459 21.01 29.49 -6.18
N LYS A 460 20.38 29.07 -7.29
CA LYS A 460 20.66 29.64 -8.62
C LYS A 460 19.63 30.63 -9.12
N LYS A 461 18.35 30.41 -8.79
CA LYS A 461 17.24 31.29 -9.19
C LYS A 461 16.12 31.21 -8.16
N LEU A 462 15.55 32.37 -7.86
CA LEU A 462 14.38 32.56 -7.02
C LEU A 462 13.25 33.08 -7.92
N PHE A 463 12.14 32.36 -7.99
CA PHE A 463 11.04 32.63 -8.90
C PHE A 463 9.72 32.86 -8.14
N VAL A 464 8.84 33.65 -8.74
CA VAL A 464 7.43 33.73 -8.43
C VAL A 464 6.64 33.00 -9.53
N VAL A 465 5.64 32.22 -9.13
CA VAL A 465 4.66 31.60 -10.04
C VAL A 465 3.31 32.31 -9.91
N ASP A 466 2.62 32.52 -11.03
CA ASP A 466 1.32 33.21 -11.14
C ASP A 466 0.12 32.36 -10.70
N GLY A 467 0.23 31.76 -9.51
CA GLY A 467 -0.81 30.90 -8.92
C GLY A 467 -2.18 31.58 -8.79
N SER A 468 -2.20 32.90 -8.58
CA SER A 468 -3.42 33.73 -8.49
C SER A 468 -4.30 33.66 -9.75
N THR A 469 -3.73 33.37 -10.92
CA THR A 469 -4.50 33.16 -12.16
C THR A 469 -5.41 31.94 -12.10
N ARG A 470 -5.13 31.01 -11.18
CA ARG A 470 -5.83 29.73 -11.02
C ARG A 470 -6.65 29.68 -9.75
N SER A 471 -6.04 30.02 -8.63
CA SER A 471 -6.70 29.96 -7.32
C SER A 471 -6.07 30.94 -6.35
N SER A 472 -6.82 31.37 -5.34
CA SER A 472 -6.23 32.16 -4.24
C SER A 472 -5.50 31.33 -3.17
N HIS A 473 -5.20 30.05 -3.45
CA HIS A 473 -4.39 29.20 -2.57
C HIS A 473 -2.91 29.58 -2.59
N SER A 474 -2.27 29.47 -1.43
CA SER A 474 -0.88 29.90 -1.22
C SER A 474 0.02 28.72 -0.86
N ASN A 475 1.21 28.71 -1.48
CA ASN A 475 2.22 27.68 -1.31
C ASN A 475 3.63 28.23 -1.63
N ALA A 476 4.67 27.52 -1.21
CA ALA A 476 6.05 27.69 -1.63
C ALA A 476 6.68 26.31 -1.81
N TYR A 477 7.66 26.16 -2.70
CA TYR A 477 8.34 24.89 -2.89
C TYR A 477 9.76 25.02 -3.44
N MET A 478 10.57 24.01 -3.18
CA MET A 478 11.96 23.93 -3.60
C MET A 478 12.18 22.76 -4.58
N TYR A 479 13.02 22.97 -5.60
CA TYR A 479 13.39 21.89 -6.52
C TYR A 479 14.80 22.08 -7.10
N GLY A 480 15.30 21.03 -7.76
CA GLY A 480 16.55 21.05 -8.50
C GLY A 480 17.64 20.16 -7.92
N PHE A 481 18.46 19.63 -8.82
CA PHE A 481 19.44 18.58 -8.53
C PHE A 481 20.86 19.16 -8.35
N PHE A 482 21.67 18.50 -7.51
CA PHE A 482 23.03 18.92 -7.15
C PHE A 482 23.15 20.44 -6.85
N LYS A 483 23.96 21.16 -7.64
CA LYS A 483 24.28 22.60 -7.50
C LYS A 483 23.31 23.54 -8.25
N ASN A 484 22.25 23.00 -8.86
CA ASN A 484 21.29 23.77 -9.65
C ASN A 484 19.93 23.82 -8.94
N LYS A 485 19.87 24.44 -7.75
CA LYS A 485 18.65 24.51 -6.95
C LYS A 485 17.90 25.83 -7.13
N ARG A 486 16.58 25.75 -7.01
CA ARG A 486 15.64 26.86 -7.22
C ARG A 486 14.57 26.84 -6.14
N ILE A 487 14.11 28.03 -5.78
CA ILE A 487 12.99 28.26 -4.89
C ILE A 487 11.87 28.91 -5.72
N VAL A 488 10.63 28.47 -5.51
CA VAL A 488 9.43 29.07 -6.11
C VAL A 488 8.47 29.48 -5.01
N LEU A 489 8.05 30.73 -5.06
CA LEU A 489 6.98 31.29 -4.23
C LEU A 489 5.73 31.45 -5.10
N TYR A 490 4.55 31.19 -4.55
CA TYR A 490 3.31 31.61 -5.20
C TYR A 490 3.13 33.12 -5.01
N ASP A 491 2.66 33.82 -6.03
CA ASP A 491 2.30 35.24 -5.94
C ASP A 491 1.25 35.51 -4.85
N THR A 492 0.28 34.61 -4.68
CA THR A 492 -0.72 34.62 -3.60
C THR A 492 -0.08 34.62 -2.21
N LEU A 493 1.00 33.86 -1.99
CA LEU A 493 1.70 33.82 -0.71
C LEU A 493 2.27 35.19 -0.35
N ILE A 494 2.95 35.82 -1.31
CA ILE A 494 3.57 37.15 -1.16
C ILE A 494 2.50 38.24 -0.97
N GLN A 495 1.37 38.14 -1.69
CA GLN A 495 0.28 39.12 -1.58
C GLN A 495 -0.49 39.04 -0.24
N GLN A 496 -0.56 37.86 0.37
CA GLN A 496 -1.42 37.60 1.53
C GLN A 496 -0.66 37.56 2.86
N CYS A 497 0.60 37.15 2.87
CA CYS A 497 1.50 37.29 4.02
C CYS A 497 2.17 38.67 3.98
N LYS A 498 1.59 39.65 4.67
CA LYS A 498 2.09 41.04 4.72
C LYS A 498 3.42 41.23 5.46
N ASN A 499 3.97 40.17 6.04
CA ASN A 499 5.17 40.18 6.85
C ASN A 499 6.19 39.23 6.25
N ASP A 500 7.27 39.78 5.71
CA ASP A 500 8.33 39.00 5.07
C ASP A 500 8.95 37.96 6.00
N GLU A 501 9.01 38.20 7.31
CA GLU A 501 9.54 37.22 8.27
C GLU A 501 8.72 35.92 8.31
N GLU A 502 7.41 35.97 8.06
CA GLU A 502 6.56 34.77 7.96
C GLU A 502 6.93 33.94 6.73
N ILE A 503 7.18 34.61 5.60
CA ILE A 503 7.59 33.96 4.34
C ILE A 503 9.00 33.38 4.49
N VAL A 504 9.94 34.14 5.07
CA VAL A 504 11.31 33.70 5.34
C VAL A 504 11.32 32.51 6.31
N ALA A 505 10.43 32.48 7.31
CA ALA A 505 10.30 31.36 8.23
C ALA A 505 9.75 30.09 7.55
N VAL A 506 8.78 30.22 6.64
CA VAL A 506 8.33 29.10 5.78
C VAL A 506 9.48 28.60 4.89
N ILE A 507 10.29 29.50 4.32
CA ILE A 507 11.48 29.11 3.55
C ILE A 507 12.58 28.50 4.43
N ALA A 508 12.69 28.87 5.71
CA ALA A 508 13.57 28.19 6.66
C ALA A 508 13.14 26.75 6.93
N HIS A 509 11.82 26.48 6.98
CA HIS A 509 11.27 25.12 7.06
C HIS A 509 11.58 24.31 5.77
N GLU A 510 11.33 24.87 4.59
CA GLU A 510 11.67 24.25 3.30
C GLU A 510 13.18 23.95 3.16
N LEU A 511 14.05 24.88 3.59
CA LEU A 511 15.49 24.67 3.65
C LEU A 511 15.90 23.60 4.67
N GLY A 512 15.08 23.37 5.71
CA GLY A 512 15.22 22.24 6.64
C GLY A 512 15.07 20.89 5.95
N HIS A 513 14.05 20.72 5.09
CA HIS A 513 13.87 19.50 4.28
C HIS A 513 15.07 19.22 3.39
N TRP A 514 15.69 20.27 2.82
CA TRP A 514 16.94 20.11 2.09
C TRP A 514 18.11 19.74 3.00
N LYS A 515 18.32 20.48 4.10
CA LYS A 515 19.49 20.30 4.99
C LYS A 515 19.52 18.93 5.65
N LEU A 516 18.35 18.37 5.95
CA LEU A 516 18.15 17.05 6.52
C LEU A 516 18.00 15.94 5.46
N ASN A 517 18.21 16.25 4.18
CA ASN A 517 18.15 15.32 3.04
C ASN A 517 16.81 14.56 2.88
N HIS A 518 15.69 15.08 3.40
CA HIS A 518 14.38 14.43 3.33
C HIS A 518 14.03 14.03 1.89
N THR A 519 14.25 14.91 0.91
CA THR A 519 14.02 14.62 -0.52
C THR A 519 14.84 13.42 -1.05
N MET A 520 16.07 13.23 -0.56
CA MET A 520 16.93 12.11 -1.00
C MET A 520 16.47 10.79 -0.38
N TYR A 521 16.10 10.79 0.91
CA TYR A 521 15.49 9.62 1.55
C TYR A 521 14.19 9.21 0.84
N SER A 522 13.31 10.18 0.53
CA SER A 522 12.07 9.94 -0.19
C SER A 522 12.30 9.37 -1.59
N PHE A 523 13.32 9.88 -2.30
CA PHE A 523 13.70 9.34 -3.60
C PHE A 523 14.17 7.89 -3.49
N ILE A 524 15.12 7.59 -2.58
CA ILE A 524 15.63 6.23 -2.38
C ILE A 524 14.51 5.26 -2.00
N ALA A 525 13.64 5.64 -1.06
CA ALA A 525 12.52 4.81 -0.62
C ALA A 525 11.57 4.45 -1.79
N VAL A 526 11.25 5.42 -2.65
CA VAL A 526 10.45 5.16 -3.86
C VAL A 526 11.21 4.29 -4.85
N GLN A 527 12.52 4.47 -5.06
CA GLN A 527 13.28 3.59 -5.96
C GLN A 527 13.33 2.14 -5.47
N ILE A 528 13.45 1.90 -4.16
CA ILE A 528 13.36 0.57 -3.56
C ILE A 528 11.96 -0.02 -3.78
N LEU A 529 10.90 0.74 -3.49
CA LEU A 529 9.52 0.28 -3.70
C LEU A 529 9.24 -0.05 -5.18
N THR A 530 9.68 0.79 -6.11
CA THR A 530 9.57 0.56 -7.56
C THR A 530 10.35 -0.68 -8.00
N PHE A 531 11.55 -0.91 -7.47
CA PHE A 531 12.32 -2.14 -7.74
C PHE A 531 11.59 -3.39 -7.23
N LEU A 532 11.07 -3.36 -5.99
CA LEU A 532 10.28 -4.46 -5.41
C LEU A 532 8.99 -4.73 -6.21
N GLN A 533 8.32 -3.68 -6.70
CA GLN A 533 7.15 -3.82 -7.57
C GLN A 533 7.50 -4.48 -8.91
N PHE A 534 8.57 -4.08 -9.59
CA PHE A 534 8.99 -4.75 -10.83
C PHE A 534 9.53 -6.17 -10.60
N GLY A 535 10.13 -6.45 -9.44
CA GLY A 535 10.43 -7.79 -8.98
C GLY A 535 9.17 -8.64 -8.84
N GLY A 536 8.18 -8.14 -8.11
CA GLY A 536 6.87 -8.80 -7.93
C GLY A 536 6.15 -9.06 -9.26
N TYR A 537 6.12 -8.07 -10.17
CA TYR A 537 5.58 -8.24 -11.52
C TYR A 537 6.30 -9.34 -12.31
N THR A 538 7.65 -9.36 -12.27
CA THR A 538 8.47 -10.37 -12.96
C THR A 538 8.15 -11.79 -12.48
N LEU A 539 7.74 -11.97 -11.21
CA LEU A 539 7.33 -13.25 -10.61
C LEU A 539 5.89 -13.69 -10.95
N VAL A 540 5.06 -12.84 -11.57
CA VAL A 540 3.65 -13.16 -11.90
C VAL A 540 3.29 -12.97 -13.38
N ARG A 541 4.08 -12.23 -14.16
CA ARG A 541 3.79 -11.89 -15.58
C ARG A 541 3.48 -13.09 -16.49
N ASN A 542 4.02 -14.28 -16.18
CA ASN A 542 3.80 -15.50 -16.96
C ASN A 542 2.62 -16.35 -16.45
N SER A 543 1.91 -15.92 -15.40
CA SER A 543 0.81 -16.68 -14.80
C SER A 543 -0.47 -16.60 -15.66
N THR A 544 -0.74 -17.64 -16.46
CA THR A 544 -2.01 -17.78 -17.22
C THR A 544 -3.24 -17.58 -16.34
N ASP A 545 -3.20 -18.12 -15.13
CA ASP A 545 -4.36 -18.16 -14.22
C ASP A 545 -4.69 -16.78 -13.66
N LEU A 546 -3.68 -15.91 -13.52
CA LEU A 546 -3.87 -14.52 -13.12
C LEU A 546 -4.64 -13.75 -14.20
N PHE A 547 -4.23 -13.86 -15.47
CA PHE A 547 -4.93 -13.20 -16.58
C PHE A 547 -6.35 -13.77 -16.79
N ARG A 548 -6.51 -15.10 -16.75
CA ARG A 548 -7.82 -15.76 -16.87
C ARG A 548 -8.78 -15.38 -15.76
N SER A 549 -8.29 -15.14 -14.54
CA SER A 549 -9.13 -14.67 -13.41
C SER A 549 -9.75 -13.29 -13.66
N PHE A 550 -9.17 -12.49 -14.57
CA PHE A 550 -9.69 -11.20 -15.01
C PHE A 550 -10.35 -11.26 -16.40
N GLY A 551 -10.60 -12.46 -16.95
CA GLY A 551 -11.27 -12.65 -18.25
C GLY A 551 -10.37 -12.45 -19.49
N PHE A 552 -9.05 -12.49 -19.34
CA PHE A 552 -8.10 -12.38 -20.45
C PHE A 552 -7.60 -13.76 -20.90
N ASP A 553 -7.79 -14.04 -22.19
CA ASP A 553 -7.32 -15.26 -22.86
C ASP A 553 -5.83 -15.20 -23.23
N THR A 554 -5.30 -13.99 -23.40
CA THR A 554 -3.91 -13.66 -23.75
C THR A 554 -3.21 -12.94 -22.60
N GLN A 555 -1.87 -12.82 -22.64
CA GLN A 555 -1.09 -12.07 -21.64
C GLN A 555 -0.43 -10.78 -22.19
N PRO A 556 -1.18 -9.73 -22.58
CA PRO A 556 -0.57 -8.45 -22.95
C PRO A 556 0.22 -7.88 -21.76
N VAL A 557 1.42 -7.37 -22.03
CA VAL A 557 2.36 -6.79 -21.06
C VAL A 557 1.66 -5.77 -20.17
N LEU A 558 0.93 -4.84 -20.80
CA LEU A 558 0.29 -3.74 -20.11
C LEU A 558 -0.85 -4.21 -19.21
N ILE A 559 -1.69 -5.12 -19.71
CA ILE A 559 -2.77 -5.74 -18.94
C ILE A 559 -2.19 -6.49 -17.73
N GLY A 560 -1.06 -7.18 -17.90
CA GLY A 560 -0.35 -7.83 -16.79
C GLY A 560 0.13 -6.85 -15.73
N LEU A 561 0.65 -5.68 -16.15
CA LEU A 561 1.05 -4.61 -15.23
C LEU A 561 -0.17 -4.04 -14.47
N ILE A 562 -1.28 -3.80 -15.17
CA ILE A 562 -2.54 -3.32 -14.56
C ILE A 562 -3.07 -4.33 -13.54
N ILE A 563 -3.19 -5.61 -13.90
CA ILE A 563 -3.66 -6.67 -13.00
C ILE A 563 -2.72 -6.83 -11.80
N PHE A 564 -1.41 -6.75 -12.02
CA PHE A 564 -0.43 -6.78 -10.92
C PHE A 564 -0.59 -5.58 -9.97
N GLN A 565 -0.78 -4.37 -10.49
CA GLN A 565 -1.03 -3.18 -9.66
C GLN A 565 -2.29 -3.37 -8.80
N HIS A 566 -3.40 -3.82 -9.39
CA HIS A 566 -4.61 -4.18 -8.64
C HIS A 566 -4.36 -5.26 -7.57
N SER A 567 -3.50 -6.25 -7.88
CA SER A 567 -3.13 -7.31 -6.94
C SER A 567 -2.37 -6.80 -5.71
N VAL A 568 -1.61 -5.72 -5.84
CA VAL A 568 -0.79 -5.17 -4.75
C VAL A 568 -1.40 -3.96 -4.03
N ILE A 569 -2.58 -3.48 -4.44
CA ILE A 569 -3.35 -2.44 -3.72
C ILE A 569 -3.36 -2.66 -2.19
N PRO A 570 -3.67 -3.86 -1.64
CA PRO A 570 -3.58 -4.13 -0.20
C PRO A 570 -2.27 -3.71 0.46
N LEU A 571 -1.17 -4.11 -0.16
CA LEU A 571 0.18 -3.82 0.31
C LEU A 571 0.50 -2.33 0.12
N GLN A 572 0.02 -1.71 -0.96
CA GLN A 572 0.19 -0.29 -1.22
C GLN A 572 -0.50 0.58 -0.15
N HIS A 573 -1.69 0.23 0.33
CA HIS A 573 -2.34 0.97 1.43
C HIS A 573 -1.56 0.85 2.75
N LEU A 574 -1.08 -0.35 3.11
CA LEU A 574 -0.27 -0.56 4.33
C LEU A 574 1.06 0.20 4.24
N VAL A 575 1.72 0.11 3.09
CA VAL A 575 2.94 0.87 2.80
C VAL A 575 2.61 2.36 2.93
N SER A 576 1.65 2.89 2.15
CA SER A 576 1.23 4.30 2.16
C SER A 576 0.91 4.86 3.55
N PHE A 577 0.23 4.07 4.40
CA PHE A 577 -0.02 4.45 5.79
C PHE A 577 1.29 4.67 6.57
N GLY A 578 2.15 3.64 6.62
CA GLY A 578 3.45 3.75 7.29
C GLY A 578 4.30 4.87 6.67
N LEU A 579 4.19 5.05 5.34
CA LEU A 579 4.86 6.10 4.60
C LEU A 579 4.42 7.51 5.11
N ASN A 580 3.11 7.76 5.27
CA ASN A 580 2.60 9.04 5.78
C ASN A 580 3.11 9.38 7.19
N LEU A 581 3.36 8.39 8.05
CA LEU A 581 3.92 8.62 9.39
C LEU A 581 5.31 9.26 9.38
N VAL A 582 6.20 8.91 8.43
CA VAL A 582 7.53 9.55 8.37
C VAL A 582 7.48 10.90 7.67
N SER A 583 6.52 11.13 6.77
CA SER A 583 6.20 12.49 6.31
C SER A 583 5.99 13.42 7.51
N ARG A 584 5.12 13.00 8.43
CA ARG A 584 4.82 13.74 9.65
C ARG A 584 6.07 13.94 10.52
N ALA A 585 6.93 12.93 10.62
CA ALA A 585 8.22 13.05 11.33
C ALA A 585 9.19 14.04 10.66
N PHE A 586 9.26 14.07 9.32
CA PHE A 586 10.08 15.02 8.56
C PHE A 586 9.57 16.45 8.70
N GLU A 587 8.26 16.68 8.72
CA GLU A 587 7.64 17.98 9.00
C GLU A 587 8.04 18.52 10.38
N PHE A 588 7.94 17.69 11.43
CA PHE A 588 8.38 18.09 12.77
C PHE A 588 9.90 18.36 12.85
N GLN A 589 10.71 17.64 12.07
CA GLN A 589 12.15 17.89 12.00
C GLN A 589 12.48 19.20 11.27
N ALA A 590 11.75 19.53 10.21
CA ALA A 590 11.86 20.81 9.49
C ALA A 590 11.37 21.99 10.33
N ASP A 591 10.26 21.84 11.07
CA ASP A 591 9.78 22.82 12.06
C ASP A 591 10.81 23.06 13.17
N ALA A 592 11.39 21.98 13.73
CA ALA A 592 12.43 22.07 14.73
C ALA A 592 13.73 22.69 14.18
N PHE A 593 14.04 22.50 12.89
CA PHE A 593 15.16 23.14 12.22
C PHE A 593 14.95 24.65 12.06
N ALA A 594 13.79 25.08 11.56
CA ALA A 594 13.43 26.48 11.46
C ALA A 594 13.40 27.17 12.84
N LYS A 595 12.89 26.49 13.88
CA LYS A 595 12.96 26.97 15.27
C LYS A 595 14.40 27.19 15.74
N LYS A 596 15.33 26.26 15.46
CA LYS A 596 16.76 26.38 15.81
C LYS A 596 17.46 27.56 15.13
N LEU A 597 16.93 28.03 14.00
CA LEU A 597 17.41 29.23 13.30
C LEU A 597 16.81 30.54 13.85
N GLY A 598 16.01 30.50 14.92
CA GLY A 598 15.34 31.66 15.51
C GLY A 598 13.96 31.98 14.93
N TYR A 599 13.53 31.28 13.86
CA TYR A 599 12.27 31.56 13.17
C TYR A 599 11.02 30.94 13.84
N GLY A 600 11.12 30.41 15.07
CA GLY A 600 10.01 29.67 15.71
C GLY A 600 8.69 30.46 15.81
N SER A 601 8.76 31.72 16.27
CA SER A 601 7.58 32.60 16.39
C SER A 601 7.01 32.98 15.02
N ALA A 602 7.88 33.37 14.07
CA ALA A 602 7.48 33.74 12.71
C ALA A 602 6.91 32.55 11.92
N LEU A 603 7.44 31.34 12.10
CA LEU A 603 6.89 30.12 11.51
C LEU A 603 5.51 29.81 12.08
N ARG A 604 5.31 29.93 13.40
CA ARG A 604 3.99 29.78 14.02
C ARG A 604 2.96 30.75 13.44
N ALA A 605 3.33 32.03 13.27
CA ALA A 605 2.48 33.02 12.60
C ALA A 605 2.19 32.64 11.13
N GLY A 606 3.22 32.30 10.35
CA GLY A 606 3.08 31.91 8.95
C GLY A 606 2.23 30.65 8.73
N LEU A 607 2.37 29.62 9.58
CA LEU A 607 1.55 28.40 9.52
C LEU A 607 0.08 28.67 9.85
N VAL A 608 -0.20 29.50 10.87
CA VAL A 608 -1.57 29.97 11.15
C VAL A 608 -2.11 30.74 9.95
N LYS A 609 -1.30 31.65 9.37
CA LYS A 609 -1.72 32.48 8.23
C LYS A 609 -2.06 31.65 7.00
N LEU A 610 -1.22 30.67 6.66
CA LEU A 610 -1.46 29.71 5.59
C LEU A 610 -2.75 28.91 5.81
N GLN A 611 -3.03 28.49 7.04
CA GLN A 611 -4.27 27.79 7.39
C GLN A 611 -5.51 28.68 7.22
N GLU A 612 -5.46 29.95 7.65
CA GLU A 612 -6.55 30.94 7.47
C GLU A 612 -6.81 31.29 6.00
N ILE A 613 -5.75 31.32 5.20
CA ILE A 613 -5.77 31.63 3.77
C ILE A 613 -6.39 30.49 2.98
N ASN A 614 -5.87 29.27 3.17
CA ASN A 614 -6.28 28.09 2.43
C ASN A 614 -7.60 27.48 2.98
N LEU A 615 -8.16 28.06 4.06
CA LEU A 615 -9.33 27.56 4.78
C LEU A 615 -9.22 26.08 5.20
N SER A 616 -7.99 25.58 5.36
CA SER A 616 -7.67 24.19 5.67
C SER A 616 -8.31 23.71 6.98
N SER A 617 -8.74 22.44 7.01
CA SER A 617 -9.46 21.83 8.14
C SER A 617 -8.78 22.08 9.49
N MET A 618 -9.48 22.76 10.39
CA MET A 618 -9.01 23.05 11.76
C MET A 618 -9.44 21.99 12.79
N ASN A 619 -10.51 21.23 12.50
CA ASN A 619 -10.99 20.12 13.32
C ASN A 619 -10.71 18.80 12.59
N THR A 620 -9.74 18.03 13.09
CA THR A 620 -9.29 16.78 12.44
C THR A 620 -9.39 15.61 13.40
N ASP A 621 -9.95 14.49 12.94
CA ASP A 621 -9.96 13.23 13.68
C ASP A 621 -8.56 12.59 13.69
N PRO A 622 -8.07 12.09 14.85
CA PRO A 622 -6.71 11.54 14.94
C PRO A 622 -6.47 10.28 14.09
N TRP A 623 -7.50 9.48 13.79
CA TRP A 623 -7.33 8.28 12.97
C TRP A 623 -7.29 8.66 11.49
N TYR A 624 -8.14 9.60 11.09
CA TYR A 624 -8.12 10.18 9.76
C TYR A 624 -6.77 10.87 9.45
N SER A 625 -6.26 11.70 10.37
CA SER A 625 -4.95 12.37 10.18
C SER A 625 -3.79 11.38 10.21
N ALA A 626 -3.87 10.31 11.01
CA ALA A 626 -2.86 9.26 11.00
C ALA A 626 -2.78 8.53 9.66
N TYR A 627 -3.92 8.28 9.02
CA TYR A 627 -3.98 7.54 7.77
C TYR A 627 -3.70 8.40 6.52
N HIS A 628 -4.40 9.52 6.36
CA HIS A 628 -4.40 10.29 5.10
C HIS A 628 -3.38 11.44 5.06
N TYR A 629 -2.96 12.01 6.19
CA TYR A 629 -2.20 13.27 6.17
C TYR A 629 -0.68 13.03 6.13
N SER A 630 -0.05 13.53 5.07
CA SER A 630 1.41 13.69 4.97
C SER A 630 1.96 14.83 5.82
N HIS A 631 1.12 15.80 6.22
CA HIS A 631 1.49 16.89 7.11
C HIS A 631 0.75 16.76 8.46
N PRO A 632 1.41 16.91 9.62
CA PRO A 632 0.71 16.88 10.90
C PRO A 632 -0.30 18.04 10.96
N PRO A 633 -1.50 17.83 11.54
CA PRO A 633 -2.46 18.91 11.80
C PRO A 633 -1.80 20.13 12.46
N LEU A 634 -2.24 21.34 12.10
CA LEU A 634 -1.67 22.61 12.60
C LEU A 634 -1.48 22.60 14.13
N VAL A 635 -2.47 22.10 14.87
CA VAL A 635 -2.43 22.01 16.34
C VAL A 635 -1.22 21.21 16.85
N GLU A 636 -0.84 20.12 16.18
CA GLU A 636 0.33 19.31 16.55
C GLU A 636 1.63 20.06 16.25
N ARG A 637 1.72 20.72 15.07
CA ARG A 637 2.89 21.53 14.68
C ARG A 637 3.12 22.69 15.62
N LEU A 638 2.06 23.44 15.96
CA LEU A 638 2.14 24.56 16.90
C LEU A 638 2.56 24.10 18.31
N ALA A 639 2.10 22.94 18.76
CA ALA A 639 2.54 22.36 20.04
C ALA A 639 4.02 21.93 20.01
N ALA A 640 4.51 21.38 18.88
CA ALA A 640 5.90 20.99 18.72
C ALA A 640 6.88 22.18 18.60
N ILE A 641 6.46 23.25 17.91
CA ILE A 641 7.19 24.53 17.88
C ILE A 641 7.17 25.18 19.28
N GLY A 642 6.06 25.03 20.01
CA GLY A 642 5.86 25.62 21.34
C GLY A 642 5.25 27.02 21.30
N GLU A 643 5.10 27.61 22.48
CA GLU A 643 4.74 29.02 22.61
C GLU A 643 5.92 29.92 22.19
N PRO A 644 5.65 31.15 21.70
CA PRO A 644 6.72 32.08 21.37
C PRO A 644 7.57 32.35 22.61
N ASP A 645 8.89 32.37 22.44
CA ASP A 645 9.81 32.68 23.53
C ASP A 645 9.41 34.05 24.10
N LYS A 646 8.99 34.07 25.37
CA LYS A 646 8.87 35.33 26.10
C LYS A 646 10.25 35.98 26.04
N LYS A 647 10.33 37.19 25.49
CA LYS A 647 11.55 37.98 25.60
C LYS A 647 11.93 38.01 27.08
N ALA A 648 13.17 37.62 27.37
CA ALA A 648 13.79 38.02 28.60
C ALA A 648 14.05 39.52 28.46
N ASP A 649 13.24 40.32 29.14
CA ASP A 649 13.40 41.77 29.27
C ASP A 649 14.67 42.10 30.08
#